data_AF-A0A2M8Q0D3-F1
#
_entry.id   AF-A0A2M8Q0D3-F1
#
_cell.length_a   1.000
_cell.length_b   1.000
_cell.length_c   1.000
_cell.angle_alpha   90.00
_cell.angle_beta   90.00
_cell.angle_gamma   90.00
#
_symmetry.space_group_name_H-M   'P 1'
#
loop_
_entity.id
_entity.type
_entity.pdbx_description
1 polymer ?
#
loop_
_entity_poly.entity_id
_entity_poly.type
_entity_poly.pdbx_seq_one_letter_code
_entity_poly.pdbx_strand_id
1 'polypeptide(L)'
;MKYFARFIATFASALVIAVQFVWLGFPSGFSVQVAQASISYNRITAYNWAKNNNYNDDSARGHSQGRYCSNYIAGALIHGGINLGNLWNYWGNHLVIGALAERNLLNTGKIELIVPSWETLTYNLLPGDIIFTNIVRMNNMNTPITGMEAYNVLRARLQDSRPNSQLTWAEQVGAGHSVLVLDQRRYAQWNVEQWERPLTSLAHYSHSFVGVRFVPGNRTNPHEIVEAESFNYSHYMYAVIRPETNTIRMGDAQPGDYLRFDNLNFTQSASRIRIRYSSASGGHISFHASSVNNPPVASASLAATGGWDSYGEVTLNLSGTVQGPVQLFIKMQYIDLDWFRFEQGDVTPPSVSIVAPSHLALTNSNTIRFEVNASDSGSGVREVAFYYFNGSSYQLLGNDTNAPYQFDVNLAAYGDGNLVFAVRAADHANNWSGYLTREIIVDRTPPTGFMAEPVVGSSISAKRITVRAQVSDATSGVQCVKYYAWSPEPWSNQQWVYIGTSCNSPYAITWSIAHVNWYAYVSALIVDRAGNEHFISGNGNWTHFYADLNTDTIGIFRPSNHTFYLRNQNTTGYAHITAAFGISNDLPVVGDWDGDGVDTIGVYRTSTGQFFLKNANSAGAPIVYQFPLGIPGDVPISGDWDGDGRDSVGVFRPSNGLIYLRNSLTAGFADFSMVFGIPNDRPVTGDWNGDGRDSIGVHRNNTFYLTNTTCNCAPSAHYQFNLGLAGDIPFAGDWDADGFDGVGVFRPTNGITYFKNALTSGYADIGIIYGVAGDVPIAGVWTLTGGQSSGTNITLQPPQQPEGAPTAEQPEVAPTFVPRN
;
A
#
# COMPACT_ATOMS: atom_id res chain seq x y z
N MET A 1 30.98 -32.49 29.36
CA MET A 1 29.72 -32.50 30.14
C MET A 1 28.59 -32.42 29.12
N LYS A 2 27.66 -33.36 28.88
CA LYS A 2 27.13 -34.56 29.56
C LYS A 2 26.14 -34.36 30.74
N TYR A 3 24.84 -34.48 30.38
CA TYR A 3 23.65 -34.97 31.14
C TYR A 3 22.84 -34.10 32.13
N PHE A 4 21.63 -33.68 31.71
CA PHE A 4 20.24 -33.90 32.25
C PHE A 4 19.33 -32.73 31.77
N ALA A 5 18.18 -32.83 31.06
CA ALA A 5 17.03 -33.76 30.98
C ALA A 5 15.95 -33.50 32.08
N ARG A 6 14.61 -33.43 31.82
CA ARG A 6 13.72 -34.06 30.80
C ARG A 6 12.38 -33.29 30.55
N PHE A 7 11.75 -33.53 29.37
CA PHE A 7 10.29 -33.67 29.01
C PHE A 7 9.22 -32.64 29.51
N ILE A 8 8.15 -32.20 28.82
CA ILE A 8 7.32 -32.53 27.60
C ILE A 8 5.84 -32.88 27.94
N ALA A 9 4.91 -32.36 27.12
CA ALA A 9 3.48 -32.72 26.90
C ALA A 9 2.35 -32.00 27.70
N THR A 10 1.71 -31.02 27.02
CA THR A 10 0.27 -30.95 26.66
C THR A 10 -0.83 -31.25 27.70
N PHE A 11 -1.70 -30.27 27.97
CA PHE A 11 -3.15 -30.30 27.63
C PHE A 11 -3.85 -28.94 27.85
N ALA A 12 -5.08 -28.78 27.34
CA ALA A 12 -5.90 -27.56 27.47
C ALA A 12 -7.14 -27.79 28.35
N SER A 13 -7.72 -26.71 28.92
CA SER A 13 -9.18 -26.45 28.98
C SER A 13 -9.59 -25.40 30.03
N ALA A 14 -10.59 -24.58 29.68
CA ALA A 14 -11.61 -23.92 30.52
C ALA A 14 -11.22 -23.02 31.71
N LEU A 15 -11.78 -21.80 31.70
CA LEU A 15 -11.97 -20.92 32.86
C LEU A 15 -13.48 -20.65 33.03
N VAL A 16 -13.99 -20.64 34.26
CA VAL A 16 -15.37 -20.25 34.60
C VAL A 16 -15.36 -18.94 35.37
N ILE A 17 -16.34 -18.07 35.08
CA ILE A 17 -16.43 -16.68 35.56
C ILE A 17 -17.11 -16.60 36.95
N ALA A 18 -16.65 -15.66 37.78
CA ALA A 18 -17.39 -15.11 38.92
C ALA A 18 -17.30 -13.56 38.90
N VAL A 19 -18.33 -12.89 39.44
CA VAL A 19 -18.72 -11.48 39.16
C VAL A 19 -18.81 -10.73 40.51
N GLN A 20 -18.52 -9.43 40.71
CA GLN A 20 -18.58 -8.21 39.87
C GLN A 20 -17.30 -7.34 40.13
N PHE A 21 -17.17 -5.99 40.17
CA PHE A 21 -18.05 -4.80 40.08
C PHE A 21 -17.22 -3.51 39.80
N VAL A 22 -17.84 -2.48 39.18
CA VAL A 22 -17.46 -1.04 39.18
C VAL A 22 -16.13 -0.66 38.47
N TRP A 23 -16.03 0.33 37.56
CA TRP A 23 -17.00 1.24 36.91
C TRP A 23 -16.61 1.51 35.44
N LEU A 24 -17.37 2.34 34.71
CA LEU A 24 -17.18 2.60 33.27
C LEU A 24 -16.69 4.03 32.94
N GLY A 25 -15.96 4.13 31.83
CA GLY A 25 -15.63 5.36 31.10
C GLY A 25 -15.50 5.09 29.60
N PHE A 26 -16.56 5.34 28.84
CA PHE A 26 -16.66 5.26 27.38
C PHE A 26 -16.74 6.69 26.78
N PRO A 27 -16.78 6.93 25.44
CA PRO A 27 -16.75 6.01 24.27
C PRO A 27 -15.52 6.25 23.34
N SER A 28 -15.29 5.64 22.17
CA SER A 28 -15.94 4.56 21.36
C SER A 28 -15.01 4.13 20.20
N GLY A 29 -15.18 2.92 19.62
CA GLY A 29 -14.90 2.71 18.18
C GLY A 29 -13.92 1.60 17.74
N PHE A 30 -14.10 0.35 18.19
CA PHE A 30 -13.44 -0.87 17.65
C PHE A 30 -14.42 -2.06 17.83
N SER A 31 -14.39 -3.19 17.08
CA SER A 31 -13.58 -3.62 15.93
C SER A 31 -14.33 -4.69 15.11
N VAL A 32 -13.73 -5.18 14.02
CA VAL A 32 -14.12 -6.39 13.27
C VAL A 32 -13.61 -7.65 13.98
N GLN A 33 -14.39 -8.74 14.08
CA GLN A 33 -13.89 -10.09 13.76
C GLN A 33 -14.92 -11.24 13.56
N VAL A 34 -14.54 -12.07 12.59
CA VAL A 34 -14.88 -13.47 12.24
C VAL A 34 -14.69 -14.44 13.42
N ALA A 35 -15.33 -15.62 13.57
CA ALA A 35 -16.59 -16.20 13.04
C ALA A 35 -16.88 -17.60 13.70
N GLN A 36 -18.03 -18.20 13.34
CA GLN A 36 -18.36 -19.66 13.32
C GLN A 36 -18.06 -20.59 14.51
N ALA A 37 -19.14 -21.24 15.01
CA ALA A 37 -19.31 -22.71 14.94
C ALA A 37 -20.80 -23.08 15.10
N SER A 38 -21.21 -24.26 14.62
CA SER A 38 -22.62 -24.72 14.53
C SER A 38 -22.85 -26.04 15.28
N ILE A 39 -24.12 -26.40 15.62
CA ILE A 39 -24.77 -27.71 15.30
C ILE A 39 -26.14 -27.93 16.03
N SER A 40 -27.18 -28.14 15.21
CA SER A 40 -28.34 -29.07 15.33
C SER A 40 -29.49 -28.99 16.37
N TYR A 41 -30.71 -28.88 15.79
CA TYR A 41 -31.91 -29.75 15.98
C TYR A 41 -32.96 -29.58 17.13
N ASN A 42 -34.14 -29.06 16.69
CA ASN A 42 -35.48 -29.70 16.74
C ASN A 42 -36.59 -29.29 17.77
N ARG A 43 -37.80 -29.14 17.19
CA ARG A 43 -39.19 -29.28 17.71
C ARG A 43 -39.90 -28.21 18.61
N ILE A 44 -40.97 -27.64 18.03
CA ILE A 44 -42.41 -27.62 18.47
C ILE A 44 -42.70 -27.24 19.95
N THR A 45 -43.47 -26.18 20.25
CA THR A 45 -44.96 -26.17 20.34
C THR A 45 -45.53 -24.73 20.32
N ALA A 46 -46.81 -24.54 19.96
CA ALA A 46 -47.49 -23.23 19.83
C ALA A 46 -48.56 -22.97 20.93
N TYR A 47 -48.97 -21.69 21.15
CA TYR A 47 -50.40 -21.30 21.23
C TYR A 47 -50.71 -19.78 21.26
N ASN A 48 -51.84 -19.41 20.65
CA ASN A 48 -52.82 -18.34 20.94
C ASN A 48 -52.52 -16.80 21.03
N TRP A 49 -53.14 -16.07 20.08
CA TRP A 49 -54.33 -15.19 20.27
C TRP A 49 -54.28 -13.93 21.17
N ALA A 50 -54.38 -12.73 20.55
CA ALA A 50 -55.29 -11.64 20.98
C ALA A 50 -55.48 -10.53 19.90
N LYS A 51 -56.51 -9.70 20.09
CA LYS A 51 -57.17 -8.75 19.17
C LYS A 51 -56.72 -7.27 19.28
N ASN A 52 -57.13 -6.47 18.28
CA ASN A 52 -57.49 -5.02 18.34
C ASN A 52 -56.34 -3.99 18.43
N ASN A 53 -56.23 -3.04 17.48
CA ASN A 53 -56.89 -1.71 17.33
C ASN A 53 -56.25 -0.61 18.22
N ASN A 54 -56.13 0.68 17.83
CA ASN A 54 -56.74 1.42 16.71
C ASN A 54 -55.96 2.73 16.40
N TYR A 55 -56.08 3.25 15.17
CA TYR A 55 -56.09 4.71 14.80
C TYR A 55 -54.78 5.54 14.94
N ASN A 56 -54.49 6.59 14.14
CA ASN A 56 -55.24 7.18 13.02
C ASN A 56 -54.37 7.99 12.01
N ASP A 57 -54.93 8.25 10.81
CA ASP A 57 -54.90 9.46 9.93
C ASP A 57 -53.63 10.35 9.74
N ASP A 58 -53.37 10.97 8.58
CA ASP A 58 -53.93 10.90 7.20
C ASP A 58 -52.98 11.67 6.22
N SER A 59 -53.36 11.74 4.93
CA SER A 59 -52.97 12.66 3.84
C SER A 59 -51.93 12.18 2.80
N ALA A 60 -52.49 11.57 1.75
CA ALA A 60 -51.98 11.25 0.42
C ALA A 60 -51.27 12.44 -0.31
N ARG A 61 -50.57 12.29 -1.46
CA ARG A 61 -50.65 11.37 -2.63
C ARG A 61 -49.22 11.15 -3.17
N GLY A 62 -48.79 10.04 -3.78
CA GLY A 62 -49.29 9.30 -4.97
C GLY A 62 -48.22 9.38 -6.09
N HIS A 63 -48.03 8.46 -7.05
CA HIS A 63 -48.71 7.22 -7.43
C HIS A 63 -47.72 6.28 -8.17
N SER A 64 -47.83 4.97 -7.97
CA SER A 64 -47.37 3.92 -8.90
C SER A 64 -48.36 2.75 -8.91
N GLN A 65 -48.30 1.85 -9.91
CA GLN A 65 -49.36 0.88 -10.22
C GLN A 65 -48.96 -0.57 -9.86
N GLY A 66 -49.91 -1.45 -9.52
CA GLY A 66 -49.63 -2.90 -9.41
C GLY A 66 -50.72 -3.77 -8.74
N ARG A 67 -51.54 -4.42 -9.57
CA ARG A 67 -52.59 -5.45 -9.30
C ARG A 67 -52.19 -6.51 -8.24
N TYR A 68 -53.00 -6.81 -7.20
CA TYR A 68 -54.25 -7.62 -7.12
C TYR A 68 -54.05 -9.17 -7.04
N CYS A 69 -54.43 -9.75 -5.88
CA CYS A 69 -55.07 -11.09 -5.67
C CYS A 69 -54.39 -12.39 -6.17
N SER A 70 -54.62 -13.59 -5.60
CA SER A 70 -55.35 -14.02 -4.36
C SER A 70 -55.10 -15.51 -4.07
N ASN A 71 -55.12 -15.91 -2.79
CA ASN A 71 -55.29 -17.32 -2.39
C ASN A 71 -56.78 -17.74 -2.42
N TYR A 72 -57.07 -19.01 -2.72
CA TYR A 72 -58.05 -19.81 -1.95
C TYR A 72 -57.85 -21.32 -2.18
N ILE A 73 -58.25 -22.15 -1.21
CA ILE A 73 -58.16 -23.62 -1.21
C ILE A 73 -59.57 -24.22 -1.14
N ALA A 74 -59.75 -25.44 -1.67
CA ALA A 74 -61.03 -26.14 -1.77
C ALA A 74 -61.51 -26.83 -0.47
N GLY A 75 -62.77 -27.29 -0.48
CA GLY A 75 -63.37 -28.17 0.54
C GLY A 75 -64.74 -28.70 0.08
N ALA A 76 -65.08 -29.94 0.39
CA ALA A 76 -66.27 -30.65 -0.12
C ALA A 76 -67.09 -31.34 0.99
N LEU A 77 -68.36 -31.73 0.74
CA LEU A 77 -68.97 -32.92 1.35
C LEU A 77 -70.30 -33.44 0.71
N ILE A 78 -70.30 -34.74 0.42
CA ILE A 78 -71.35 -35.79 0.28
C ILE A 78 -72.83 -35.48 0.69
N HIS A 79 -73.82 -35.77 -0.19
CA HIS A 79 -74.96 -36.73 0.01
C HIS A 79 -76.15 -36.61 -1.00
N GLY A 80 -76.90 -37.71 -1.20
CA GLY A 80 -78.30 -37.72 -1.68
C GLY A 80 -78.57 -38.32 -3.07
N GLY A 81 -79.80 -38.78 -3.34
CA GLY A 81 -80.23 -39.29 -4.65
C GLY A 81 -81.72 -39.69 -4.72
N ILE A 82 -82.09 -40.42 -5.79
CA ILE A 82 -83.39 -41.11 -6.08
C ILE A 82 -84.46 -40.33 -6.91
N ASN A 83 -84.51 -40.68 -8.21
CA ASN A 83 -85.66 -40.99 -9.09
C ASN A 83 -86.88 -40.06 -9.35
N LEU A 84 -87.13 -39.93 -10.67
CA LEU A 84 -88.41 -40.07 -11.42
C LEU A 84 -89.53 -38.99 -11.31
N GLY A 85 -89.89 -38.44 -12.48
CA GLY A 85 -91.17 -37.77 -12.75
C GLY A 85 -91.36 -37.53 -14.26
N ASN A 86 -92.44 -38.04 -14.85
CA ASN A 86 -92.78 -37.84 -16.27
C ASN A 86 -93.61 -36.56 -16.48
N LEU A 87 -93.46 -35.90 -17.64
CA LEU A 87 -94.55 -35.19 -18.35
C LEU A 87 -94.17 -34.92 -19.82
N TRP A 88 -95.13 -34.49 -20.64
CA TRP A 88 -95.10 -34.55 -22.12
C TRP A 88 -94.87 -33.21 -22.85
N ASN A 89 -94.25 -33.29 -24.03
CA ASN A 89 -94.39 -32.46 -25.25
C ASN A 89 -94.43 -30.91 -25.15
N TYR A 90 -93.56 -30.23 -25.91
CA TYR A 90 -94.00 -29.57 -27.15
C TYR A 90 -92.84 -29.24 -28.13
N TRP A 91 -93.21 -28.96 -29.38
CA TRP A 91 -92.42 -28.82 -30.61
C TRP A 91 -91.26 -27.79 -30.59
N GLY A 92 -90.17 -28.07 -31.32
CA GLY A 92 -89.23 -27.03 -31.80
C GLY A 92 -87.80 -27.50 -32.12
N ASN A 93 -87.46 -27.69 -33.40
CA ASN A 93 -86.09 -28.01 -33.83
C ASN A 93 -85.20 -26.75 -33.86
N HIS A 94 -84.44 -26.51 -32.80
CA HIS A 94 -83.41 -25.47 -32.74
C HIS A 94 -82.02 -26.06 -32.49
N LEU A 95 -81.09 -25.85 -33.42
CA LEU A 95 -79.67 -26.16 -33.21
C LEU A 95 -78.96 -24.90 -32.70
N VAL A 96 -78.52 -24.92 -31.44
CA VAL A 96 -77.68 -23.87 -30.84
C VAL A 96 -76.26 -24.40 -30.76
N ILE A 97 -75.32 -23.76 -31.46
CA ILE A 97 -73.89 -24.06 -31.35
C ILE A 97 -73.26 -22.96 -30.49
N GLY A 98 -73.17 -23.23 -29.18
CA GLY A 98 -72.45 -22.38 -28.25
C GLY A 98 -70.98 -22.79 -28.14
N ALA A 99 -70.05 -21.85 -28.38
CA ALA A 99 -68.64 -22.05 -28.09
C ALA A 99 -68.29 -21.34 -26.77
N LEU A 100 -68.05 -22.10 -25.70
CA LEU A 100 -67.57 -21.58 -24.42
C LEU A 100 -66.05 -21.43 -24.45
N ALA A 101 -65.56 -20.20 -24.27
CA ALA A 101 -64.14 -19.87 -24.21
C ALA A 101 -63.78 -19.29 -22.83
N GLU A 102 -63.88 -20.11 -21.78
CA GLU A 102 -63.54 -19.68 -20.42
C GLU A 102 -62.03 -19.68 -20.16
N ARG A 103 -61.37 -18.53 -20.31
CA ARG A 103 -60.14 -18.17 -19.57
C ARG A 103 -59.91 -16.66 -19.57
N ASN A 104 -59.26 -16.16 -18.51
CA ASN A 104 -58.96 -14.74 -18.34
C ASN A 104 -57.94 -14.24 -19.38
N LEU A 105 -58.43 -13.60 -20.47
CA LEU A 105 -57.60 -12.88 -21.43
C LEU A 105 -57.10 -11.55 -20.82
N LEU A 106 -56.08 -11.63 -19.97
CA LEU A 106 -55.57 -10.49 -19.20
C LEU A 106 -54.77 -9.45 -20.00
N ASN A 107 -54.43 -9.73 -21.27
CA ASN A 107 -53.71 -8.82 -22.17
C ASN A 107 -54.31 -8.83 -23.58
N THR A 108 -54.15 -7.71 -24.29
CA THR A 108 -54.79 -7.39 -25.58
C THR A 108 -54.46 -8.40 -26.68
N GLY A 109 -55.49 -8.85 -27.40
CA GLY A 109 -55.38 -9.71 -28.58
C GLY A 109 -56.32 -9.27 -29.70
N LYS A 110 -56.20 -9.92 -30.86
CA LYS A 110 -57.09 -9.72 -32.01
C LYS A 110 -57.95 -10.97 -32.24
N ILE A 111 -59.16 -10.74 -32.72
CA ILE A 111 -59.99 -11.76 -33.36
C ILE A 111 -60.15 -11.39 -34.83
N GLU A 112 -59.84 -12.35 -35.70
CA GLU A 112 -60.11 -12.29 -37.14
C GLU A 112 -61.28 -13.24 -37.45
N LEU A 113 -62.35 -12.70 -38.04
CA LEU A 113 -63.52 -13.47 -38.48
C LEU A 113 -63.47 -13.63 -40.01
N ILE A 114 -63.33 -14.88 -40.46
CA ILE A 114 -63.27 -15.23 -41.89
C ILE A 114 -64.63 -15.75 -42.33
N VAL A 115 -65.38 -14.91 -43.05
CA VAL A 115 -66.68 -15.25 -43.65
C VAL A 115 -66.47 -15.75 -45.09
N PRO A 116 -67.24 -16.71 -45.63
CA PRO A 116 -67.06 -17.26 -46.98
C PRO A 116 -67.36 -16.31 -48.18
N SER A 117 -66.88 -15.06 -48.13
CA SER A 117 -66.96 -14.07 -49.22
C SER A 117 -65.79 -13.08 -49.22
N TRP A 118 -64.57 -13.58 -48.95
CA TRP A 118 -63.27 -12.90 -49.14
C TRP A 118 -62.97 -11.60 -48.36
N GLU A 119 -63.85 -11.14 -47.48
CA GLU A 119 -63.55 -10.06 -46.52
C GLU A 119 -63.18 -10.62 -45.14
N THR A 120 -62.12 -10.05 -44.53
CA THR A 120 -61.65 -10.42 -43.18
C THR A 120 -61.93 -9.28 -42.21
N LEU A 121 -62.87 -9.49 -41.29
CA LEU A 121 -63.19 -8.51 -40.26
C LEU A 121 -62.26 -8.69 -39.05
N THR A 122 -61.56 -7.61 -38.67
CA THR A 122 -60.60 -7.59 -37.57
C THR A 122 -61.17 -6.79 -36.39
N TYR A 123 -61.18 -7.39 -35.20
CA TYR A 123 -61.55 -6.69 -33.96
C TYR A 123 -60.40 -6.71 -32.94
N ASN A 124 -60.16 -5.58 -32.28
CA ASN A 124 -59.14 -5.44 -31.23
C ASN A 124 -59.82 -5.56 -29.85
N LEU A 125 -59.37 -6.49 -29.01
CA LEU A 125 -59.92 -6.69 -27.66
C LEU A 125 -59.25 -5.76 -26.65
N LEU A 126 -60.04 -5.19 -25.74
CA LEU A 126 -59.55 -4.45 -24.57
C LEU A 126 -59.45 -5.35 -23.34
N PRO A 127 -58.61 -5.02 -22.34
CA PRO A 127 -58.43 -5.86 -21.16
C PRO A 127 -59.69 -5.91 -20.28
N GLY A 128 -60.40 -7.04 -20.32
CA GLY A 128 -61.61 -7.30 -19.52
C GLY A 128 -62.89 -7.55 -20.32
N ASP A 129 -62.83 -7.54 -21.65
CA ASP A 129 -63.98 -7.86 -22.50
C ASP A 129 -64.39 -9.35 -22.38
N ILE A 130 -65.70 -9.61 -22.31
CA ILE A 130 -66.29 -10.95 -22.41
C ILE A 130 -67.24 -10.95 -23.62
N ILE A 131 -66.99 -11.82 -24.59
CA ILE A 131 -67.77 -11.87 -25.85
C ILE A 131 -68.65 -13.12 -25.87
N PHE A 132 -69.95 -12.90 -26.05
CA PHE A 132 -70.90 -13.94 -26.45
C PHE A 132 -71.23 -13.80 -27.94
N THR A 133 -70.81 -14.76 -28.77
CA THR A 133 -71.24 -14.85 -30.17
C THR A 133 -72.42 -15.81 -30.30
N ASN A 134 -73.62 -15.27 -30.55
CA ASN A 134 -74.84 -16.07 -30.71
C ASN A 134 -75.38 -15.93 -32.14
N ILE A 135 -74.98 -16.83 -33.05
CA ILE A 135 -75.41 -16.81 -34.45
C ILE A 135 -76.72 -17.60 -34.58
N VAL A 136 -77.85 -16.90 -34.39
CA VAL A 136 -79.18 -17.52 -34.50
C VAL A 136 -79.61 -17.63 -35.96
N ARG A 137 -79.53 -18.83 -36.54
CA ARG A 137 -80.07 -19.11 -37.88
C ARG A 137 -81.56 -19.47 -37.79
N MET A 138 -82.44 -18.48 -37.94
CA MET A 138 -83.90 -18.69 -37.97
C MET A 138 -84.34 -19.20 -39.34
N ASN A 139 -84.39 -20.52 -39.51
CA ASN A 139 -85.01 -21.13 -40.69
C ASN A 139 -86.55 -21.18 -40.52
N ASN A 140 -87.28 -20.97 -41.62
CA ASN A 140 -88.74 -21.08 -41.75
C ASN A 140 -89.60 -20.08 -40.93
N MET A 141 -89.51 -18.79 -41.26
CA MET A 141 -90.64 -17.87 -41.13
C MET A 141 -90.92 -17.17 -42.46
N ASN A 142 -92.15 -17.28 -42.97
CA ASN A 142 -92.52 -16.81 -44.32
C ASN A 142 -92.86 -15.30 -44.40
N THR A 143 -92.53 -14.53 -43.35
CA THR A 143 -92.63 -13.06 -43.33
C THR A 143 -91.32 -12.49 -42.77
N PRO A 144 -90.72 -11.46 -43.40
CA PRO A 144 -89.51 -10.83 -42.86
C PRO A 144 -89.84 -10.09 -41.57
N ILE A 145 -89.34 -10.59 -40.45
CA ILE A 145 -89.35 -9.87 -39.18
C ILE A 145 -88.28 -8.79 -39.23
N THR A 146 -88.62 -7.54 -38.92
CA THR A 146 -87.65 -6.44 -38.90
C THR A 146 -86.68 -6.60 -37.72
N GLY A 147 -85.45 -6.09 -37.85
CA GLY A 147 -84.45 -6.19 -36.76
C GLY A 147 -84.92 -5.61 -35.43
N MET A 148 -85.83 -4.62 -35.47
CA MET A 148 -86.46 -4.02 -34.29
C MET A 148 -87.40 -4.98 -33.56
N GLU A 149 -88.16 -5.81 -34.28
CA GLU A 149 -89.07 -6.80 -33.69
C GLU A 149 -88.29 -7.96 -33.05
N ALA A 150 -87.24 -8.46 -33.71
CA ALA A 150 -86.35 -9.46 -33.14
C ALA A 150 -85.63 -8.94 -31.87
N TYR A 151 -85.16 -7.69 -31.90
CA TYR A 151 -84.61 -6.99 -30.74
C TYR A 151 -85.62 -6.89 -29.60
N ASN A 152 -86.88 -6.51 -29.89
CA ASN A 152 -87.93 -6.39 -28.87
C ASN A 152 -88.31 -7.75 -28.25
N VAL A 153 -88.34 -8.84 -29.02
CA VAL A 153 -88.61 -10.19 -28.48
C VAL A 153 -87.48 -10.69 -27.57
N LEU A 154 -86.20 -10.46 -27.92
CA LEU A 154 -85.08 -10.78 -27.03
C LEU A 154 -85.08 -9.88 -25.78
N ARG A 155 -85.32 -8.58 -25.96
CA ARG A 155 -85.39 -7.60 -24.87
C ARG A 155 -86.46 -7.96 -23.84
N ALA A 156 -87.65 -8.38 -24.27
CA ALA A 156 -88.70 -8.84 -23.36
C ALA A 156 -88.22 -10.01 -22.48
N ARG A 157 -87.67 -11.07 -23.09
CA ARG A 157 -87.17 -12.25 -22.35
C ARG A 157 -85.99 -11.95 -21.41
N LEU A 158 -85.15 -10.97 -21.75
CA LEU A 158 -84.05 -10.52 -20.89
C LEU A 158 -84.53 -9.61 -19.74
N GLN A 159 -85.48 -8.71 -19.99
CA GLN A 159 -85.99 -7.81 -18.96
C GLN A 159 -86.89 -8.52 -17.93
N ASP A 160 -87.64 -9.56 -18.32
CA ASP A 160 -88.38 -10.43 -17.39
C ASP A 160 -87.46 -11.22 -16.43
N SER A 161 -86.17 -11.36 -16.75
CA SER A 161 -85.22 -12.13 -15.94
C SER A 161 -84.24 -11.27 -15.13
N ARG A 162 -83.72 -10.14 -15.65
CA ARG A 162 -82.84 -9.21 -14.88
C ARG A 162 -83.00 -7.73 -15.33
N PRO A 163 -83.38 -6.78 -14.45
CA PRO A 163 -83.68 -5.39 -14.86
C PRO A 163 -82.50 -4.53 -15.36
N ASN A 164 -81.25 -4.87 -15.05
CA ASN A 164 -80.11 -3.93 -15.10
C ASN A 164 -79.16 -4.10 -16.31
N SER A 165 -79.44 -5.00 -17.26
CA SER A 165 -78.63 -5.15 -18.49
C SER A 165 -79.01 -4.09 -19.53
N GLN A 166 -78.04 -3.31 -20.02
CA GLN A 166 -78.26 -2.43 -21.18
C GLN A 166 -77.88 -3.13 -22.49
N LEU A 167 -78.60 -2.79 -23.56
CA LEU A 167 -78.47 -3.39 -24.89
C LEU A 167 -78.25 -2.25 -25.89
N THR A 168 -77.04 -2.13 -26.40
CA THR A 168 -76.68 -1.17 -27.46
C THR A 168 -76.94 -1.77 -28.84
N TRP A 169 -77.32 -0.91 -29.79
CA TRP A 169 -77.74 -1.34 -31.13
C TRP A 169 -76.54 -1.62 -32.04
N ALA A 170 -76.69 -2.61 -32.93
CA ALA A 170 -75.70 -2.99 -33.94
C ALA A 170 -76.32 -2.90 -35.34
N GLU A 171 -75.51 -2.55 -36.33
CA GLU A 171 -75.95 -2.12 -37.66
C GLU A 171 -76.46 -3.27 -38.56
N GLN A 172 -77.29 -2.93 -39.55
CA GLN A 172 -78.00 -3.93 -40.36
C GLN A 172 -77.13 -4.50 -41.50
N VAL A 173 -76.48 -5.63 -41.23
CA VAL A 173 -75.53 -6.28 -42.17
C VAL A 173 -76.22 -7.12 -43.27
N GLY A 174 -77.00 -6.45 -44.11
CA GLY A 174 -77.55 -7.02 -45.35
C GLY A 174 -78.82 -7.87 -45.20
N ALA A 175 -79.25 -8.47 -46.32
CA ALA A 175 -80.54 -9.17 -46.40
C ALA A 175 -80.49 -10.56 -45.73
N GLY A 176 -81.33 -10.74 -44.70
CA GLY A 176 -81.56 -12.04 -44.04
C GLY A 176 -80.61 -12.40 -42.90
N HIS A 177 -79.65 -11.55 -42.55
CA HIS A 177 -78.73 -11.77 -41.43
C HIS A 177 -78.72 -10.58 -40.46
N SER A 178 -78.52 -10.86 -39.17
CA SER A 178 -78.39 -9.86 -38.12
C SER A 178 -77.43 -10.39 -37.06
N VAL A 179 -76.47 -9.56 -36.64
CA VAL A 179 -75.50 -9.91 -35.60
C VAL A 179 -75.79 -9.04 -34.38
N LEU A 180 -76.07 -9.67 -33.24
CA LEU A 180 -76.30 -8.98 -31.97
C LEU A 180 -75.11 -9.21 -31.05
N VAL A 181 -74.55 -8.13 -30.51
CA VAL A 181 -73.48 -8.16 -29.50
C VAL A 181 -74.06 -7.70 -28.16
N LEU A 182 -73.66 -8.36 -27.07
CA LEU A 182 -74.16 -8.10 -25.72
C LEU A 182 -73.00 -7.69 -24.80
N ASP A 183 -73.04 -6.47 -24.26
CA ASP A 183 -72.17 -6.05 -23.16
C ASP A 183 -72.79 -6.53 -21.83
N GLN A 184 -72.13 -7.47 -21.14
CA GLN A 184 -72.49 -7.89 -19.78
C GLN A 184 -71.37 -7.59 -18.80
N ARG A 185 -71.54 -6.52 -18.02
CA ARG A 185 -70.60 -6.16 -16.94
C ARG A 185 -71.02 -6.79 -15.62
N ARG A 186 -70.10 -7.61 -15.07
CA ARG A 186 -70.08 -8.27 -13.74
C ARG A 186 -70.66 -9.68 -13.65
N TYR A 187 -69.73 -10.65 -13.49
CA TYR A 187 -69.79 -11.85 -12.65
C TYR A 187 -71.15 -12.38 -12.19
N ALA A 188 -71.57 -13.50 -12.80
CA ALA A 188 -72.33 -14.56 -12.14
C ALA A 188 -72.03 -15.90 -12.86
N GLN A 189 -71.52 -16.90 -12.15
CA GLN A 189 -71.27 -18.23 -12.72
C GLN A 189 -72.58 -18.94 -13.08
N TRP A 190 -72.54 -19.81 -14.10
CA TRP A 190 -73.61 -20.76 -14.42
C TRP A 190 -73.07 -22.18 -14.29
N ASN A 191 -73.79 -23.05 -13.58
CA ASN A 191 -73.52 -24.48 -13.59
C ASN A 191 -74.22 -25.12 -14.79
N VAL A 192 -73.56 -26.08 -15.45
CA VAL A 192 -74.10 -26.79 -16.61
C VAL A 192 -74.36 -28.25 -16.25
N GLU A 193 -75.62 -28.68 -16.28
CA GLU A 193 -75.99 -30.08 -16.09
C GLU A 193 -76.18 -30.80 -17.45
N GLN A 194 -75.49 -31.94 -17.58
CA GLN A 194 -75.68 -33.08 -18.48
C GLN A 194 -76.57 -32.90 -19.74
N TRP A 195 -75.94 -32.81 -20.92
CA TRP A 195 -76.56 -33.10 -22.23
C TRP A 195 -75.65 -33.96 -23.11
N GLU A 196 -75.69 -35.28 -22.94
CA GLU A 196 -75.14 -36.24 -23.91
C GLU A 196 -76.16 -37.35 -24.25
N ARG A 197 -76.43 -37.54 -25.54
CA ARG A 197 -76.90 -38.82 -26.13
C ARG A 197 -76.38 -38.96 -27.57
N PRO A 198 -76.04 -40.18 -28.02
CA PRO A 198 -75.47 -40.40 -29.35
C PRO A 198 -76.53 -40.40 -30.46
N LEU A 199 -76.10 -40.07 -31.68
CA LEU A 199 -76.87 -40.24 -32.91
C LEU A 199 -76.09 -41.08 -33.92
N THR A 200 -76.77 -42.02 -34.57
CA THR A 200 -76.26 -42.85 -35.67
C THR A 200 -76.92 -42.50 -37.00
N SER A 201 -76.27 -42.87 -38.11
CA SER A 201 -76.72 -42.79 -39.51
C SER A 201 -76.95 -41.40 -40.15
N LEU A 202 -75.90 -40.93 -40.84
CA LEU A 202 -75.90 -40.49 -42.25
C LEU A 202 -77.01 -39.57 -42.78
N ALA A 203 -76.67 -38.29 -42.97
CA ALA A 203 -77.04 -37.50 -44.16
C ALA A 203 -75.96 -36.42 -44.43
N HIS A 204 -75.59 -36.20 -45.70
CA HIS A 204 -74.62 -35.15 -46.06
C HIS A 204 -75.30 -33.77 -46.14
N TYR A 205 -74.82 -32.82 -45.32
CA TYR A 205 -75.00 -31.38 -45.55
C TYR A 205 -73.66 -30.66 -45.36
N SER A 206 -73.38 -29.70 -46.24
CA SER A 206 -72.14 -28.93 -46.26
C SER A 206 -72.12 -27.86 -45.17
N HIS A 207 -71.40 -28.16 -44.08
CA HIS A 207 -71.12 -27.19 -43.03
C HIS A 207 -70.00 -26.23 -43.48
N SER A 208 -70.38 -25.02 -43.89
CA SER A 208 -69.42 -23.93 -44.09
C SER A 208 -68.88 -23.44 -42.75
N PHE A 209 -67.75 -23.99 -42.32
CA PHE A 209 -67.08 -23.56 -41.09
C PHE A 209 -66.61 -22.11 -41.21
N VAL A 210 -67.07 -21.25 -40.30
CA VAL A 210 -66.48 -19.91 -40.09
C VAL A 210 -65.17 -20.10 -39.33
N GLY A 211 -64.05 -19.77 -39.96
CA GLY A 211 -62.74 -19.85 -39.33
C GLY A 211 -62.55 -18.70 -38.34
N VAL A 212 -62.46 -19.02 -37.05
CA VAL A 212 -62.02 -18.07 -36.01
C VAL A 212 -60.54 -18.31 -35.76
N ARG A 213 -59.70 -17.31 -36.07
CA ARG A 213 -58.26 -17.38 -35.80
C ARG A 213 -57.91 -16.51 -34.59
N PHE A 214 -57.32 -17.13 -33.57
CA PHE A 214 -56.68 -16.42 -32.47
C PHE A 214 -55.23 -16.11 -32.84
N VAL A 215 -54.81 -14.86 -32.60
CA VAL A 215 -53.42 -14.42 -32.78
C VAL A 215 -52.92 -13.87 -31.43
N PRO A 216 -52.13 -14.65 -30.66
CA PRO A 216 -51.58 -14.20 -29.38
C PRO A 216 -50.64 -13.00 -29.57
N GLY A 217 -50.93 -11.89 -28.88
CA GLY A 217 -50.25 -10.61 -29.11
C GLY A 217 -48.88 -10.44 -28.42
N ASN A 218 -48.67 -11.10 -27.28
CA ASN A 218 -47.43 -10.99 -26.49
C ASN A 218 -46.56 -12.24 -26.63
N ARG A 219 -45.24 -12.01 -26.80
CA ARG A 219 -44.23 -13.04 -26.57
C ARG A 219 -43.95 -13.15 -25.07
N THR A 220 -43.75 -14.37 -24.57
CA THR A 220 -43.43 -14.63 -23.16
C THR A 220 -42.00 -14.19 -22.85
N ASN A 221 -41.81 -13.44 -21.77
CA ASN A 221 -40.47 -13.11 -21.26
C ASN A 221 -39.90 -14.34 -20.51
N PRO A 222 -38.85 -15.01 -21.01
CA PRO A 222 -38.31 -16.22 -20.38
C PRO A 222 -37.53 -15.93 -19.10
N HIS A 223 -37.32 -14.66 -18.72
CA HIS A 223 -36.67 -14.27 -17.46
C HIS A 223 -37.66 -14.14 -16.28
N GLU A 224 -38.96 -14.08 -16.56
CA GLU A 224 -40.01 -14.27 -15.58
C GLU A 224 -40.26 -15.78 -15.37
N ILE A 225 -41.13 -16.14 -14.41
CA ILE A 225 -41.54 -17.54 -14.23
C ILE A 225 -42.42 -17.95 -15.42
N VAL A 226 -42.01 -19.02 -16.11
CA VAL A 226 -42.79 -19.66 -17.18
C VAL A 226 -43.31 -20.98 -16.64
N GLU A 227 -44.61 -21.00 -16.33
CA GLU A 227 -45.33 -22.19 -15.87
C GLU A 227 -45.28 -23.28 -16.95
N ALA A 228 -45.04 -24.54 -16.55
CA ALA A 228 -44.82 -25.63 -17.51
C ALA A 228 -46.07 -25.93 -18.35
N GLU A 229 -47.27 -25.73 -17.79
CA GLU A 229 -48.53 -25.88 -18.51
C GLU A 229 -48.83 -24.74 -19.51
N SER A 230 -47.97 -23.71 -19.61
CA SER A 230 -48.08 -22.64 -20.61
C SER A 230 -47.50 -23.03 -22.00
N PHE A 231 -47.34 -24.33 -22.26
CA PHE A 231 -46.82 -24.87 -23.52
C PHE A 231 -47.73 -24.58 -24.72
N ASN A 232 -47.15 -24.60 -25.93
CA ASN A 232 -47.89 -24.46 -27.19
C ASN A 232 -48.14 -25.81 -27.88
N TYR A 233 -47.37 -26.85 -27.57
CA TYR A 233 -47.61 -28.23 -27.97
C TYR A 233 -46.97 -29.21 -26.95
N SER A 234 -47.62 -30.33 -26.65
CA SER A 234 -47.04 -31.45 -25.89
C SER A 234 -47.09 -32.74 -26.71
N HIS A 235 -46.08 -33.59 -26.51
CA HIS A 235 -46.02 -34.95 -27.05
C HIS A 235 -46.30 -35.92 -25.89
N TYR A 236 -47.49 -36.54 -25.89
CA TYR A 236 -48.05 -37.47 -24.90
C TYR A 236 -48.01 -37.08 -23.40
N MET A 237 -47.45 -35.92 -23.03
CA MET A 237 -47.51 -35.38 -21.67
C MET A 237 -48.83 -34.67 -21.36
N TYR A 238 -49.28 -34.80 -20.10
CA TYR A 238 -50.54 -34.24 -19.60
C TYR A 238 -50.31 -33.18 -18.51
N ALA A 239 -51.24 -32.22 -18.44
CA ALA A 239 -51.30 -31.25 -17.36
C ALA A 239 -51.97 -31.88 -16.14
N VAL A 240 -51.20 -32.15 -15.09
CA VAL A 240 -51.68 -32.73 -13.83
C VAL A 240 -52.17 -31.60 -12.92
N ILE A 241 -53.49 -31.51 -12.74
CA ILE A 241 -54.11 -30.58 -11.80
C ILE A 241 -54.18 -31.25 -10.43
N ARG A 242 -53.68 -30.58 -9.38
CA ARG A 242 -53.81 -31.01 -7.97
C ARG A 242 -54.81 -30.10 -7.24
N PRO A 243 -56.08 -30.52 -7.02
CA PRO A 243 -57.09 -29.67 -6.39
C PRO A 243 -56.79 -29.24 -4.95
N GLU A 244 -55.94 -30.00 -4.25
CA GLU A 244 -55.58 -29.77 -2.84
C GLU A 244 -54.49 -28.70 -2.66
N THR A 245 -53.58 -28.56 -3.64
CA THR A 245 -52.50 -27.56 -3.64
C THR A 245 -52.78 -26.36 -4.54
N ASN A 246 -53.82 -26.44 -5.38
CA ASN A 246 -54.11 -25.47 -6.45
C ASN A 246 -52.91 -25.23 -7.40
N THR A 247 -52.09 -26.26 -7.61
CA THR A 247 -51.00 -26.26 -8.60
C THR A 247 -51.40 -27.05 -9.84
N ILE A 248 -50.92 -26.59 -10.99
CA ILE A 248 -50.92 -27.31 -12.26
C ILE A 248 -49.45 -27.52 -12.62
N ARG A 249 -49.13 -28.66 -13.23
CA ARG A 249 -47.77 -29.02 -13.65
C ARG A 249 -47.81 -29.99 -14.82
N MET A 250 -46.71 -30.11 -15.56
CA MET A 250 -46.63 -31.08 -16.66
C MET A 250 -45.96 -32.36 -16.21
N GLY A 251 -46.63 -33.50 -16.41
CA GLY A 251 -46.24 -34.80 -15.85
C GLY A 251 -46.55 -35.98 -16.76
N ASP A 252 -46.39 -37.18 -16.19
CA ASP A 252 -46.41 -38.50 -16.87
C ASP A 252 -45.38 -38.60 -18.04
N ALA A 253 -44.21 -37.98 -17.84
CA ALA A 253 -43.17 -37.88 -18.86
C ALA A 253 -42.47 -39.23 -19.12
N GLN A 254 -42.74 -39.85 -20.27
CA GLN A 254 -42.10 -41.10 -20.71
C GLN A 254 -40.85 -40.81 -21.57
N PRO A 255 -39.94 -41.80 -21.75
CA PRO A 255 -38.66 -41.56 -22.43
C PRO A 255 -38.84 -41.17 -23.91
N GLY A 256 -38.66 -39.87 -24.21
CA GLY A 256 -38.78 -39.30 -25.55
C GLY A 256 -39.83 -38.18 -25.67
N ASP A 257 -40.69 -38.04 -24.66
CA ASP A 257 -41.73 -37.01 -24.62
C ASP A 257 -41.18 -35.60 -24.38
N TYR A 258 -41.94 -34.60 -24.82
CA TYR A 258 -41.53 -33.21 -24.76
C TYR A 258 -42.68 -32.19 -24.75
N LEU A 259 -42.36 -31.02 -24.20
CA LEU A 259 -43.11 -29.77 -24.37
C LEU A 259 -42.45 -28.90 -25.44
N ARG A 260 -43.24 -28.04 -26.10
CA ARG A 260 -42.77 -27.01 -27.04
C ARG A 260 -43.39 -25.66 -26.70
N PHE A 261 -42.56 -24.61 -26.66
CA PHE A 261 -42.94 -23.22 -26.45
C PHE A 261 -42.48 -22.42 -27.68
N ASP A 262 -43.42 -21.75 -28.36
CA ASP A 262 -43.20 -21.11 -29.67
C ASP A 262 -42.87 -19.61 -29.56
N ASN A 263 -43.22 -18.99 -28.43
CA ASN A 263 -43.27 -17.54 -28.26
C ASN A 263 -42.34 -17.00 -27.16
N LEU A 264 -41.26 -17.72 -26.78
CA LEU A 264 -40.29 -17.17 -25.82
C LEU A 264 -39.42 -16.11 -26.50
N ASN A 265 -39.17 -14.99 -25.81
CA ASN A 265 -38.38 -13.88 -26.34
C ASN A 265 -37.43 -13.29 -25.30
N PHE A 266 -36.17 -13.72 -25.35
CA PHE A 266 -35.09 -13.28 -24.50
C PHE A 266 -34.75 -11.80 -24.76
N THR A 267 -35.18 -10.93 -23.86
CA THR A 267 -34.94 -9.47 -23.88
C THR A 267 -33.52 -9.09 -23.47
N GLN A 268 -32.86 -9.96 -22.70
CA GLN A 268 -31.45 -9.94 -22.31
C GLN A 268 -30.85 -11.33 -22.57
N SER A 269 -29.54 -11.50 -22.46
CA SER A 269 -28.92 -12.82 -22.64
C SER A 269 -29.12 -13.71 -21.41
N ALA A 270 -29.48 -14.97 -21.63
CA ALA A 270 -29.47 -16.01 -20.61
C ALA A 270 -28.21 -16.87 -20.72
N SER A 271 -27.67 -17.32 -19.59
CA SER A 271 -26.60 -18.33 -19.52
C SER A 271 -26.82 -19.39 -18.42
N ARG A 272 -27.95 -19.34 -17.71
CA ARG A 272 -28.44 -20.40 -16.84
C ARG A 272 -29.97 -20.48 -16.89
N ILE A 273 -30.52 -21.64 -16.53
CA ILE A 273 -31.96 -21.87 -16.37
C ILE A 273 -32.23 -22.48 -14.99
N ARG A 274 -33.15 -21.89 -14.25
CA ARG A 274 -33.67 -22.43 -12.99
C ARG A 274 -34.99 -23.13 -13.28
N ILE A 275 -35.17 -24.31 -12.70
CA ILE A 275 -36.38 -25.13 -12.86
C ILE A 275 -36.90 -25.56 -11.49
N ARG A 276 -38.22 -25.71 -11.36
CA ARG A 276 -38.89 -26.30 -10.21
C ARG A 276 -39.61 -27.57 -10.63
N TYR A 277 -39.33 -28.68 -9.96
CA TYR A 277 -39.75 -30.02 -10.37
C TYR A 277 -40.07 -30.92 -9.16
N SER A 278 -40.76 -32.04 -9.41
CA SER A 278 -40.90 -33.14 -8.44
C SER A 278 -40.61 -34.49 -9.10
N SER A 279 -40.14 -35.46 -8.31
CA SER A 279 -39.95 -36.85 -8.74
C SER A 279 -39.85 -37.79 -7.55
N ALA A 280 -40.48 -38.97 -7.65
CA ALA A 280 -40.37 -40.03 -6.64
C ALA A 280 -39.06 -40.82 -6.73
N SER A 281 -38.44 -40.92 -7.91
CA SER A 281 -37.26 -41.76 -8.18
C SER A 281 -36.02 -40.99 -8.63
N GLY A 282 -36.18 -39.71 -8.98
CA GLY A 282 -35.26 -39.03 -9.88
C GLY A 282 -35.56 -39.37 -11.35
N GLY A 283 -34.95 -38.61 -12.25
CA GLY A 283 -35.25 -38.63 -13.67
C GLY A 283 -34.27 -37.79 -14.48
N HIS A 284 -34.67 -37.32 -15.66
CA HIS A 284 -33.81 -36.51 -16.53
C HIS A 284 -34.59 -35.39 -17.24
N ILE A 285 -33.94 -34.26 -17.48
CA ILE A 285 -34.47 -33.13 -18.24
C ILE A 285 -33.44 -32.64 -19.27
N SER A 286 -33.89 -32.25 -20.46
CA SER A 286 -33.04 -31.55 -21.42
C SER A 286 -33.79 -30.49 -22.24
N PHE A 287 -33.16 -29.33 -22.39
CA PHE A 287 -33.66 -28.14 -23.05
C PHE A 287 -33.00 -28.01 -24.42
N HIS A 288 -33.77 -27.85 -25.49
CA HIS A 288 -33.28 -27.77 -26.86
C HIS A 288 -33.86 -26.53 -27.55
N ALA A 289 -32.99 -25.70 -28.14
CA ALA A 289 -33.41 -24.50 -28.87
C ALA A 289 -33.70 -24.81 -30.35
N SER A 290 -34.77 -24.23 -30.89
CA SER A 290 -35.23 -24.26 -32.29
C SER A 290 -35.58 -25.62 -32.91
N SER A 291 -35.21 -26.75 -32.28
CA SER A 291 -35.65 -28.09 -32.68
C SER A 291 -35.46 -29.10 -31.55
N VAL A 292 -36.42 -30.01 -31.39
CA VAL A 292 -36.34 -31.18 -30.48
C VAL A 292 -35.17 -32.12 -30.80
N ASN A 293 -34.57 -32.02 -31.99
CA ASN A 293 -33.45 -32.85 -32.45
C ASN A 293 -32.09 -32.14 -32.40
N ASN A 294 -32.03 -30.86 -32.02
CA ASN A 294 -30.76 -30.16 -31.82
C ASN A 294 -30.04 -30.66 -30.56
N PRO A 295 -28.71 -30.45 -30.42
CA PRO A 295 -28.03 -30.65 -29.14
C PRO A 295 -28.70 -29.83 -28.02
N PRO A 296 -28.71 -30.32 -26.77
CA PRO A 296 -29.32 -29.60 -25.67
C PRO A 296 -28.52 -28.33 -25.32
N VAL A 297 -29.23 -27.22 -25.11
CA VAL A 297 -28.67 -26.00 -24.53
C VAL A 297 -28.49 -26.12 -23.01
N ALA A 298 -29.22 -27.02 -22.35
CA ALA A 298 -28.97 -27.48 -20.98
C ALA A 298 -29.51 -28.91 -20.80
N SER A 299 -28.87 -29.71 -19.95
CA SER A 299 -29.26 -31.10 -19.68
C SER A 299 -28.84 -31.53 -18.29
N ALA A 300 -29.67 -32.29 -17.57
CA ALA A 300 -29.31 -32.83 -16.26
C ALA A 300 -30.11 -34.07 -15.86
N SER A 301 -29.44 -35.01 -15.19
CA SER A 301 -30.09 -36.00 -14.34
C SER A 301 -30.52 -35.33 -13.04
N LEU A 302 -31.77 -35.53 -12.63
CA LEU A 302 -32.38 -34.92 -11.45
C LEU A 302 -32.60 -35.96 -10.36
N ALA A 303 -32.42 -35.55 -9.10
CA ALA A 303 -32.58 -36.42 -7.94
C ALA A 303 -34.07 -36.64 -7.59
N ALA A 304 -34.36 -37.67 -6.79
CA ALA A 304 -35.67 -37.81 -6.16
C ALA A 304 -35.89 -36.65 -5.18
N THR A 305 -37.03 -35.96 -5.27
CA THR A 305 -37.38 -34.84 -4.38
C THR A 305 -38.07 -35.30 -3.09
N GLY A 306 -38.27 -36.62 -2.93
CA GLY A 306 -39.00 -37.24 -1.82
C GLY A 306 -40.42 -37.69 -2.17
N GLY A 307 -40.88 -37.46 -3.40
CA GLY A 307 -42.20 -37.87 -3.89
C GLY A 307 -42.78 -36.87 -4.91
N TRP A 308 -43.84 -37.29 -5.60
CA TRP A 308 -44.47 -36.49 -6.66
C TRP A 308 -45.05 -35.13 -6.20
N ASP A 309 -45.25 -34.92 -4.91
CA ASP A 309 -45.77 -33.65 -4.35
C ASP A 309 -44.77 -32.93 -3.45
N SER A 310 -43.53 -33.43 -3.38
CA SER A 310 -42.39 -32.72 -2.82
C SER A 310 -41.63 -32.07 -3.97
N TYR A 311 -41.45 -30.74 -3.92
CA TYR A 311 -40.84 -29.99 -5.00
C TYR A 311 -39.43 -29.52 -4.65
N GLY A 312 -38.50 -29.66 -5.59
CA GLY A 312 -37.16 -29.09 -5.52
C GLY A 312 -36.95 -28.02 -6.60
N GLU A 313 -36.04 -27.08 -6.35
CA GLU A 313 -35.45 -26.22 -7.37
C GLU A 313 -34.05 -26.71 -7.75
N VAL A 314 -33.66 -26.53 -9.01
CA VAL A 314 -32.25 -26.65 -9.44
C VAL A 314 -31.95 -25.62 -10.52
N THR A 315 -30.69 -25.15 -10.56
CA THR A 315 -30.18 -24.26 -11.60
C THR A 315 -29.19 -25.02 -12.48
N LEU A 316 -29.42 -25.00 -13.78
CA LEU A 316 -28.57 -25.62 -14.80
C LEU A 316 -27.87 -24.50 -15.60
N ASN A 317 -26.57 -24.62 -15.80
CA ASN A 317 -25.85 -23.72 -16.71
C ASN A 317 -26.18 -24.07 -18.17
N LEU A 318 -26.26 -23.07 -19.04
CA LEU A 318 -26.42 -23.28 -20.47
C LEU A 318 -25.05 -23.56 -21.12
N SER A 319 -25.04 -24.33 -22.21
CA SER A 319 -23.84 -24.58 -23.04
C SER A 319 -23.42 -23.40 -23.93
N GLY A 320 -24.14 -22.28 -23.85
CA GLY A 320 -23.88 -21.02 -24.55
C GLY A 320 -24.92 -19.97 -24.16
N THR A 321 -24.79 -18.74 -24.67
CA THR A 321 -25.79 -17.69 -24.42
C THR A 321 -27.00 -17.81 -25.34
N VAL A 322 -28.19 -17.57 -24.80
CA VAL A 322 -29.46 -17.56 -25.55
C VAL A 322 -30.07 -16.16 -25.53
N GLN A 323 -30.48 -15.65 -26.69
CA GLN A 323 -31.00 -14.29 -26.88
C GLN A 323 -32.01 -14.24 -28.05
N GLY A 324 -32.94 -13.28 -28.03
CA GLY A 324 -33.94 -13.07 -29.09
C GLY A 324 -35.14 -14.04 -29.02
N PRO A 325 -35.94 -14.14 -30.10
CA PRO A 325 -37.04 -15.10 -30.18
C PRO A 325 -36.53 -16.53 -30.36
N VAL A 326 -36.98 -17.45 -29.50
CA VAL A 326 -36.53 -18.84 -29.49
C VAL A 326 -37.73 -19.77 -29.29
N GLN A 327 -37.87 -20.75 -30.18
CA GLN A 327 -38.73 -21.90 -29.94
C GLN A 327 -37.99 -22.86 -29.00
N LEU A 328 -38.54 -23.14 -27.82
CA LEU A 328 -37.92 -24.01 -26.81
C LEU A 328 -38.62 -25.35 -26.76
N PHE A 329 -37.84 -26.43 -26.80
CA PHE A 329 -38.31 -27.80 -26.57
C PHE A 329 -37.74 -28.32 -25.26
N ILE A 330 -38.57 -28.90 -24.40
CA ILE A 330 -38.18 -29.46 -23.10
C ILE A 330 -38.49 -30.95 -23.13
N LYS A 331 -37.48 -31.81 -23.18
CA LYS A 331 -37.63 -33.27 -22.99
C LYS A 331 -37.56 -33.59 -21.51
N MET A 332 -38.41 -34.51 -21.07
CA MET A 332 -38.49 -34.93 -19.67
C MET A 332 -38.67 -36.44 -19.57
N GLN A 333 -38.21 -37.01 -18.46
CA GLN A 333 -38.36 -38.42 -18.16
C GLN A 333 -38.44 -38.61 -16.64
N TYR A 334 -39.53 -39.22 -16.16
CA TYR A 334 -39.79 -39.56 -14.75
C TYR A 334 -39.72 -38.36 -13.77
N ILE A 335 -40.07 -37.17 -14.24
CA ILE A 335 -40.25 -35.95 -13.44
C ILE A 335 -41.56 -35.27 -13.82
N ASP A 336 -42.16 -34.55 -12.87
CA ASP A 336 -43.15 -33.52 -13.15
C ASP A 336 -42.45 -32.15 -13.08
N LEU A 337 -42.71 -31.27 -14.04
CA LEU A 337 -42.18 -29.89 -14.09
C LEU A 337 -43.28 -28.89 -13.73
N ASP A 338 -42.98 -28.03 -12.75
CA ASP A 338 -43.85 -26.97 -12.25
C ASP A 338 -43.65 -25.71 -13.10
N TRP A 339 -42.44 -25.15 -13.06
CA TRP A 339 -42.04 -23.99 -13.87
C TRP A 339 -40.55 -23.96 -14.19
N PHE A 340 -40.18 -23.09 -15.13
CA PHE A 340 -38.80 -22.72 -15.42
C PHE A 340 -38.64 -21.21 -15.60
N ARG A 341 -37.44 -20.70 -15.37
CA ARG A 341 -37.03 -19.32 -15.73
C ARG A 341 -35.56 -19.29 -16.13
N PHE A 342 -35.23 -18.45 -17.10
CA PHE A 342 -33.86 -18.23 -17.53
C PHE A 342 -33.26 -17.03 -16.80
N GLU A 343 -32.08 -17.19 -16.23
CA GLU A 343 -31.38 -16.11 -15.52
C GLU A 343 -30.14 -15.69 -16.30
N GLN A 344 -29.82 -14.39 -16.26
CA GLN A 344 -28.51 -13.92 -16.70
C GLN A 344 -27.45 -14.50 -15.76
N GLY A 345 -26.30 -14.90 -16.29
CA GLY A 345 -25.14 -15.29 -15.48
C GLY A 345 -24.48 -14.08 -14.82
N ASP A 346 -23.29 -14.32 -14.28
CA ASP A 346 -22.42 -13.25 -13.83
C ASP A 346 -21.89 -12.42 -15.01
N VAL A 347 -21.94 -11.10 -14.87
CA VAL A 347 -21.51 -10.09 -15.84
C VAL A 347 -20.68 -8.99 -15.16
N THR A 348 -20.27 -9.21 -13.91
CA THR A 348 -19.54 -8.26 -13.07
C THR A 348 -18.05 -8.58 -13.13
N PRO A 349 -17.18 -7.72 -13.70
CA PRO A 349 -15.75 -7.99 -13.72
C PRO A 349 -15.14 -8.02 -12.31
N PRO A 350 -14.17 -8.92 -12.04
CA PRO A 350 -13.40 -8.89 -10.81
C PRO A 350 -12.76 -7.53 -10.50
N SER A 351 -12.61 -7.25 -9.21
CA SER A 351 -11.75 -6.18 -8.71
C SER A 351 -10.33 -6.70 -8.46
N VAL A 352 -9.32 -5.85 -8.68
CA VAL A 352 -7.90 -6.17 -8.44
C VAL A 352 -7.20 -5.04 -7.70
N SER A 353 -6.24 -5.41 -6.85
CA SER A 353 -5.34 -4.49 -6.17
C SER A 353 -3.97 -5.14 -5.96
N ILE A 354 -2.90 -4.41 -6.26
CA ILE A 354 -1.51 -4.88 -6.11
C ILE A 354 -1.03 -4.49 -4.70
N VAL A 355 -0.72 -5.50 -3.89
CA VAL A 355 -0.18 -5.37 -2.52
C VAL A 355 1.32 -5.09 -2.57
N ALA A 356 2.04 -5.89 -3.36
CA ALA A 356 3.47 -5.74 -3.62
C ALA A 356 3.75 -5.91 -5.13
N PRO A 357 4.78 -5.25 -5.69
CA PRO A 357 5.58 -4.22 -5.04
C PRO A 357 4.84 -2.87 -4.94
N SER A 358 5.40 -1.92 -4.20
CA SER A 358 4.95 -0.53 -4.20
C SER A 358 5.11 0.12 -5.57
N HIS A 359 4.39 1.22 -5.82
CA HIS A 359 4.64 2.07 -6.98
C HIS A 359 5.99 2.77 -6.83
N LEU A 360 6.79 2.80 -7.90
CA LEU A 360 8.17 3.28 -7.93
C LEU A 360 9.09 2.53 -6.94
N ALA A 361 8.83 1.24 -6.73
CA ALA A 361 9.77 0.37 -6.05
C ALA A 361 11.10 0.32 -6.81
N LEU A 362 12.20 0.52 -6.09
CA LEU A 362 13.57 0.43 -6.60
C LEU A 362 14.11 -0.99 -6.37
N THR A 363 14.83 -1.55 -7.34
CA THR A 363 15.52 -2.85 -7.15
C THR A 363 16.69 -3.05 -8.11
N ASN A 364 17.77 -3.64 -7.60
CA ASN A 364 18.85 -4.20 -8.40
C ASN A 364 18.70 -5.71 -8.70
N SER A 365 17.57 -6.30 -8.31
CA SER A 365 17.34 -7.74 -8.42
C SER A 365 17.13 -8.22 -9.87
N ASN A 366 17.40 -9.50 -10.08
CA ASN A 366 16.98 -10.23 -11.29
C ASN A 366 15.55 -10.81 -11.17
N THR A 367 14.89 -10.67 -10.02
CA THR A 367 13.49 -11.08 -9.81
C THR A 367 12.74 -10.12 -8.90
N ILE A 368 11.47 -9.85 -9.20
CA ILE A 368 10.56 -9.15 -8.27
C ILE A 368 9.22 -9.88 -8.17
N ARG A 369 8.74 -10.06 -6.93
CA ARG A 369 7.45 -10.71 -6.66
C ARG A 369 6.32 -9.69 -6.71
N PHE A 370 5.29 -10.02 -7.47
CA PHE A 370 3.98 -9.41 -7.36
C PHE A 370 3.11 -10.20 -6.39
N GLU A 371 2.36 -9.49 -5.56
CA GLU A 371 1.32 -10.03 -4.70
C GLU A 371 0.02 -9.27 -4.99
N VAL A 372 -1.05 -10.00 -5.32
CA VAL A 372 -2.30 -9.40 -5.81
C VAL A 372 -3.50 -9.91 -5.02
N ASN A 373 -4.26 -8.96 -4.46
CA ASN A 373 -5.60 -9.22 -3.97
C ASN A 373 -6.58 -9.03 -5.13
N ALA A 374 -7.22 -10.13 -5.55
CA ALA A 374 -8.33 -10.12 -6.50
C ALA A 374 -9.59 -10.66 -5.80
N SER A 375 -10.75 -10.07 -6.10
CA SER A 375 -12.03 -10.52 -5.58
C SER A 375 -13.16 -10.24 -6.55
N ASP A 376 -14.15 -11.13 -6.54
CA ASP A 376 -15.39 -11.02 -7.30
C ASP A 376 -16.58 -11.36 -6.37
N SER A 377 -17.77 -10.87 -6.73
CA SER A 377 -19.03 -11.03 -6.01
C SER A 377 -20.04 -11.95 -6.71
N GLY A 378 -19.76 -12.42 -7.92
CA GLY A 378 -20.63 -13.26 -8.74
C GLY A 378 -20.17 -14.72 -8.82
N SER A 379 -19.32 -15.03 -9.80
CA SER A 379 -18.86 -16.38 -10.15
C SER A 379 -17.52 -16.77 -9.54
N GLY A 380 -16.80 -15.82 -8.93
CA GLY A 380 -15.51 -16.02 -8.27
C GLY A 380 -14.32 -15.88 -9.22
N VAL A 381 -13.17 -15.44 -8.69
CA VAL A 381 -11.94 -15.23 -9.46
C VAL A 381 -11.32 -16.56 -9.88
N ARG A 382 -11.20 -16.75 -11.20
CA ARG A 382 -10.58 -17.92 -11.84
C ARG A 382 -9.06 -17.79 -11.93
N GLU A 383 -8.57 -16.61 -12.30
CA GLU A 383 -7.15 -16.35 -12.51
C GLU A 383 -6.80 -14.87 -12.34
N VAL A 384 -5.56 -14.58 -11.97
CA VAL A 384 -4.89 -13.29 -12.11
C VAL A 384 -3.78 -13.43 -13.15
N ALA A 385 -3.81 -12.60 -14.18
CA ALA A 385 -2.82 -12.59 -15.26
C ALA A 385 -1.90 -11.36 -15.18
N PHE A 386 -0.60 -11.59 -15.40
CA PHE A 386 0.49 -10.65 -15.21
C PHE A 386 1.12 -10.28 -16.55
N TYR A 387 1.42 -8.99 -16.76
CA TYR A 387 1.82 -8.43 -18.03
C TYR A 387 2.98 -7.43 -17.90
N TYR A 388 3.81 -7.35 -18.94
CA TYR A 388 4.78 -6.27 -19.16
C TYR A 388 4.31 -5.35 -20.30
N PHE A 389 4.43 -4.03 -20.14
CA PHE A 389 4.08 -3.05 -21.17
C PHE A 389 5.32 -2.63 -21.96
N ASN A 390 5.40 -3.02 -23.24
CA ASN A 390 6.56 -2.76 -24.10
C ASN A 390 6.56 -1.37 -24.78
N GLY A 391 5.85 -0.39 -24.22
CA GLY A 391 5.65 0.93 -24.84
C GLY A 391 4.56 0.97 -25.92
N SER A 392 4.00 -0.17 -26.34
CA SER A 392 2.91 -0.23 -27.33
C SER A 392 1.82 -1.26 -27.03
N SER A 393 2.11 -2.28 -26.21
CA SER A 393 1.20 -3.39 -25.93
C SER A 393 1.54 -4.09 -24.61
N TYR A 394 0.53 -4.70 -23.99
CA TYR A 394 0.71 -5.57 -22.83
C TYR A 394 1.05 -7.00 -23.29
N GLN A 395 2.25 -7.45 -23.00
CA GLN A 395 2.74 -8.81 -23.26
C GLN A 395 2.51 -9.68 -22.03
N LEU A 396 1.87 -10.84 -22.20
CA LEU A 396 1.57 -11.78 -21.11
C LEU A 396 2.87 -12.42 -20.60
N LEU A 397 3.09 -12.37 -19.28
CA LEU A 397 4.20 -13.02 -18.59
C LEU A 397 3.77 -14.39 -18.01
N GLY A 398 2.54 -14.47 -17.51
CA GLY A 398 1.96 -15.66 -16.92
C GLY A 398 0.66 -15.37 -16.19
N ASN A 399 0.11 -16.38 -15.51
CA ASN A 399 -1.05 -16.26 -14.64
C ASN A 399 -0.88 -17.10 -13.37
N ASP A 400 -1.70 -16.80 -12.37
CA ASP A 400 -1.90 -17.62 -11.18
C ASP A 400 -3.40 -17.86 -10.98
N THR A 401 -3.76 -19.07 -10.58
CA THR A 401 -5.13 -19.56 -10.37
C THR A 401 -5.44 -19.83 -8.89
N ASN A 402 -4.48 -19.66 -7.99
CA ASN A 402 -4.63 -19.99 -6.56
C ASN A 402 -4.48 -18.74 -5.70
N ALA A 403 -5.44 -18.48 -4.80
CA ALA A 403 -5.27 -17.44 -3.79
C ALA A 403 -4.39 -17.95 -2.64
N PRO A 404 -3.44 -17.14 -2.09
CA PRO A 404 -3.13 -15.75 -2.46
C PRO A 404 -2.34 -15.67 -3.77
N TYR A 405 -2.78 -14.80 -4.69
CA TYR A 405 -2.21 -14.75 -6.05
C TYR A 405 -0.82 -14.10 -6.05
N GLN A 406 0.18 -14.83 -6.51
CA GLN A 406 1.59 -14.39 -6.52
C GLN A 406 2.28 -14.72 -7.84
N PHE A 407 3.20 -13.86 -8.28
CA PHE A 407 3.97 -14.09 -9.51
C PHE A 407 5.36 -13.48 -9.44
N ASP A 408 6.39 -14.27 -9.74
CA ASP A 408 7.78 -13.81 -9.81
C ASP A 408 8.10 -13.37 -11.24
N VAL A 409 8.24 -12.05 -11.43
CA VAL A 409 8.73 -11.49 -12.69
C VAL A 409 10.25 -11.65 -12.73
N ASN A 410 10.75 -12.40 -13.71
CA ASN A 410 12.17 -12.42 -14.05
C ASN A 410 12.54 -11.11 -14.75
N LEU A 411 13.33 -10.27 -14.06
CA LEU A 411 13.78 -8.97 -14.53
C LEU A 411 15.08 -9.04 -15.35
N ALA A 412 15.78 -10.18 -15.43
CA ALA A 412 17.09 -10.28 -16.08
C ALA A 412 17.06 -10.08 -17.61
N ALA A 413 15.88 -10.16 -18.23
CA ALA A 413 15.67 -9.85 -19.65
C ALA A 413 15.48 -8.34 -19.93
N TYR A 414 15.47 -7.50 -18.90
CA TYR A 414 15.21 -6.07 -18.98
C TYR A 414 16.41 -5.28 -18.43
N GLY A 415 16.84 -4.27 -19.20
CA GLY A 415 17.85 -3.32 -18.77
C GLY A 415 17.35 -2.36 -17.70
N ASP A 416 18.26 -1.53 -17.21
CA ASP A 416 17.99 -0.56 -16.17
C ASP A 416 17.10 0.61 -16.66
N GLY A 417 16.50 1.31 -15.71
CA GLY A 417 15.48 2.33 -15.94
C GLY A 417 14.09 1.88 -15.49
N ASN A 418 13.07 2.46 -16.12
CA ASN A 418 11.70 2.41 -15.63
C ASN A 418 10.83 1.39 -16.37
N LEU A 419 10.32 0.38 -15.67
CA LEU A 419 9.54 -0.72 -16.24
C LEU A 419 8.08 -0.65 -15.78
N VAL A 420 7.16 -0.72 -16.74
CA VAL A 420 5.71 -0.72 -16.48
C VAL A 420 5.16 -2.13 -16.67
N PHE A 421 4.63 -2.68 -15.58
CA PHE A 421 3.88 -3.93 -15.54
C PHE A 421 2.39 -3.65 -15.38
N ALA A 422 1.55 -4.66 -15.60
CA ALA A 422 0.13 -4.60 -15.29
C ALA A 422 -0.41 -5.96 -14.85
N VAL A 423 -1.48 -5.93 -14.06
CA VAL A 423 -2.26 -7.11 -13.66
C VAL A 423 -3.72 -6.94 -14.03
N ARG A 424 -4.41 -8.04 -14.31
CA ARG A 424 -5.88 -8.09 -14.40
C ARG A 424 -6.38 -9.49 -14.03
N ALA A 425 -7.58 -9.58 -13.49
CA ALA A 425 -8.20 -10.84 -13.10
C ALA A 425 -9.34 -11.22 -14.04
N ALA A 426 -9.62 -12.52 -14.15
CA ALA A 426 -10.80 -13.07 -14.80
C ALA A 426 -11.62 -13.92 -13.82
N ASP A 427 -12.93 -13.97 -14.01
CA ASP A 427 -13.84 -14.81 -13.24
C ASP A 427 -14.15 -16.16 -13.95
N HIS A 428 -15.03 -16.96 -13.36
CA HIS A 428 -15.52 -18.20 -13.97
C HIS A 428 -16.59 -17.99 -15.06
N ALA A 429 -17.13 -16.77 -15.23
CA ALA A 429 -18.03 -16.39 -16.32
C ALA A 429 -17.32 -15.84 -17.58
N ASN A 430 -16.03 -15.54 -17.49
CA ASN A 430 -15.15 -14.86 -18.47
C ASN A 430 -15.21 -13.33 -18.52
N ASN A 431 -15.73 -12.66 -17.49
CA ASN A 431 -15.53 -11.21 -17.36
C ASN A 431 -14.10 -10.93 -16.90
N TRP A 432 -13.50 -9.85 -17.42
CA TRP A 432 -12.11 -9.46 -17.13
C TRP A 432 -12.06 -8.07 -16.51
N SER A 433 -11.25 -7.89 -15.46
CA SER A 433 -10.95 -6.56 -14.93
C SER A 433 -10.19 -5.71 -15.97
N GLY A 434 -10.24 -4.39 -15.78
CA GLY A 434 -9.27 -3.50 -16.43
C GLY A 434 -7.83 -3.82 -16.00
N TYR A 435 -6.86 -3.38 -16.80
CA TYR A 435 -5.44 -3.46 -16.44
C TYR A 435 -5.13 -2.46 -15.31
N LEU A 436 -4.64 -2.96 -14.18
CA LEU A 436 -4.07 -2.15 -13.10
C LEU A 436 -2.54 -2.16 -13.24
N THR A 437 -1.94 -0.99 -13.44
CA THR A 437 -0.49 -0.87 -13.70
C THR A 437 0.37 -0.83 -12.43
N ARG A 438 1.65 -1.15 -12.61
CA ARG A 438 2.71 -1.03 -11.61
C ARG A 438 4.01 -0.63 -12.27
N GLU A 439 4.51 0.53 -11.88
CA GLU A 439 5.76 1.11 -12.36
C GLU A 439 6.85 0.81 -11.32
N ILE A 440 7.99 0.29 -11.79
CA ILE A 440 9.12 -0.23 -11.00
C ILE A 440 10.41 0.30 -11.63
N ILE A 441 11.31 0.81 -10.81
CA ILE A 441 12.62 1.28 -11.27
C ILE A 441 13.63 0.15 -11.02
N VAL A 442 14.22 -0.35 -12.10
CA VAL A 442 15.30 -1.34 -12.08
C VAL A 442 16.62 -0.62 -12.26
N ASP A 443 17.60 -0.91 -11.41
CA ASP A 443 18.91 -0.29 -11.50
C ASP A 443 19.98 -1.24 -10.97
N ARG A 444 20.89 -1.68 -11.84
CA ARG A 444 21.97 -2.64 -11.53
C ARG A 444 23.34 -2.09 -11.88
N THR A 445 23.39 -0.84 -12.33
CA THR A 445 24.62 -0.14 -12.70
C THR A 445 25.21 0.45 -11.42
N PRO A 446 26.39 -0.01 -10.95
CA PRO A 446 26.95 0.51 -9.70
C PRO A 446 27.27 2.01 -9.82
N PRO A 447 27.10 2.79 -8.75
CA PRO A 447 27.42 4.22 -8.74
C PRO A 447 28.91 4.45 -9.02
N THR A 448 29.26 5.63 -9.54
CA THR A 448 30.63 5.98 -9.93
C THR A 448 31.16 7.18 -9.14
N GLY A 449 32.48 7.31 -9.02
CA GLY A 449 33.08 8.47 -8.34
C GLY A 449 34.57 8.34 -8.00
N PHE A 450 35.14 9.42 -7.47
CA PHE A 450 36.55 9.54 -7.09
C PHE A 450 36.74 10.42 -5.83
N MET A 451 37.86 10.25 -5.13
CA MET A 451 38.21 11.09 -3.98
C MET A 451 38.70 12.47 -4.44
N ALA A 452 38.13 13.54 -3.88
CA ALA A 452 38.40 14.92 -4.26
C ALA A 452 39.21 15.69 -3.20
N GLU A 453 39.01 15.39 -1.91
CA GLU A 453 39.78 15.94 -0.79
C GLU A 453 40.10 14.82 0.22
N PRO A 454 41.30 14.82 0.85
CA PRO A 454 42.44 15.72 0.62
C PRO A 454 43.10 15.48 -0.74
N VAL A 455 44.01 16.36 -1.16
CA VAL A 455 44.74 16.23 -2.44
C VAL A 455 45.86 15.18 -2.31
N VAL A 456 46.05 14.37 -3.36
CA VAL A 456 47.09 13.33 -3.43
C VAL A 456 48.48 13.93 -3.13
N GLY A 457 49.13 13.45 -2.08
CA GLY A 457 50.50 13.83 -1.70
C GLY A 457 50.61 15.14 -0.92
N SER A 458 49.49 15.68 -0.40
CA SER A 458 49.53 16.85 0.49
C SER A 458 50.18 16.51 1.84
N SER A 459 51.03 17.42 2.34
CA SER A 459 51.37 17.51 3.77
C SER A 459 50.27 18.28 4.49
N ILE A 460 49.92 17.85 5.70
CA ILE A 460 48.84 18.43 6.49
C ILE A 460 49.29 18.52 7.96
N SER A 461 49.42 19.75 8.45
CA SER A 461 49.58 20.08 9.88
C SER A 461 48.24 20.21 10.63
N ALA A 462 47.13 20.44 9.90
CA ALA A 462 45.82 20.65 10.49
C ALA A 462 45.27 19.38 11.18
N LYS A 463 45.01 19.48 12.50
CA LYS A 463 44.49 18.41 13.39
C LYS A 463 43.17 17.75 12.90
N ARG A 464 42.42 18.40 12.00
CA ARG A 464 41.26 17.84 11.28
C ARG A 464 41.31 18.16 9.78
N ILE A 465 40.76 17.27 8.95
CA ILE A 465 40.63 17.45 7.50
C ILE A 465 39.20 17.29 7.02
N THR A 466 38.88 17.88 5.86
CA THR A 466 37.71 17.49 5.08
C THR A 466 38.07 16.32 4.17
N VAL A 467 37.26 15.26 4.21
CA VAL A 467 37.32 14.14 3.27
C VAL A 467 36.12 14.24 2.35
N ARG A 468 36.34 14.43 1.04
CA ARG A 468 35.29 14.67 0.03
C ARG A 468 35.38 13.65 -1.10
N ALA A 469 34.25 13.20 -1.61
CA ALA A 469 34.17 12.44 -2.86
C ALA A 469 33.27 13.17 -3.87
N GLN A 470 33.62 13.12 -5.15
CA GLN A 470 32.72 13.45 -6.24
C GLN A 470 32.14 12.15 -6.79
N VAL A 471 30.80 12.04 -6.76
CA VAL A 471 30.08 10.79 -7.01
C VAL A 471 28.83 11.03 -7.85
N SER A 472 28.46 10.05 -8.66
CA SER A 472 27.33 10.10 -9.58
C SER A 472 26.71 8.72 -9.79
N ASP A 473 25.38 8.67 -9.78
CA ASP A 473 24.61 7.62 -10.43
C ASP A 473 23.55 8.29 -11.35
N ALA A 474 23.14 7.57 -12.40
CA ALA A 474 22.25 8.04 -13.45
C ALA A 474 20.80 7.53 -13.35
N THR A 475 20.51 6.49 -12.55
CA THR A 475 19.22 5.78 -12.58
C THR A 475 18.45 5.89 -11.27
N SER A 476 18.98 5.38 -10.16
CA SER A 476 18.39 5.51 -8.83
C SER A 476 18.90 6.74 -8.06
N GLY A 477 20.09 7.20 -8.40
CA GLY A 477 20.83 8.28 -7.73
C GLY A 477 21.52 7.80 -6.45
N VAL A 478 22.60 8.50 -6.06
CA VAL A 478 23.33 8.17 -4.83
C VAL A 478 22.43 8.34 -3.59
N GLN A 479 22.53 7.38 -2.66
CA GLN A 479 21.90 7.40 -1.34
C GLN A 479 22.89 7.96 -0.30
N CYS A 480 24.06 7.34 -0.18
CA CYS A 480 25.07 7.68 0.82
C CYS A 480 26.49 7.34 0.33
N VAL A 481 27.48 7.99 0.93
CA VAL A 481 28.91 7.72 0.74
C VAL A 481 29.51 7.42 2.12
N LYS A 482 30.02 6.20 2.31
CA LYS A 482 30.70 5.74 3.54
C LYS A 482 32.21 5.90 3.34
N TYR A 483 32.90 6.62 4.20
CA TYR A 483 34.33 6.93 4.08
C TYR A 483 35.18 6.00 4.94
N TYR A 484 36.37 5.67 4.43
CA TYR A 484 37.33 4.79 5.08
C TYR A 484 38.75 5.37 4.99
N ALA A 485 39.56 5.09 6.01
CA ALA A 485 40.98 5.44 6.05
C ALA A 485 41.86 4.19 6.27
N TRP A 486 43.10 4.24 5.78
CA TRP A 486 44.12 3.20 5.96
C TRP A 486 45.49 3.83 6.20
N SER A 487 46.31 3.21 7.06
CA SER A 487 47.69 3.62 7.38
C SER A 487 48.52 2.38 7.74
N PRO A 488 49.86 2.39 7.62
CA PRO A 488 50.71 1.34 8.19
C PRO A 488 50.65 1.25 9.73
N GLU A 489 50.13 2.29 10.39
CA GLU A 489 50.18 2.50 11.84
C GLU A 489 49.20 1.60 12.64
N PRO A 490 49.45 1.35 13.95
CA PRO A 490 48.68 0.39 14.73
C PRO A 490 47.17 0.67 14.86
N TRP A 491 46.76 1.94 14.79
CA TRP A 491 45.34 2.32 14.93
C TRP A 491 44.45 1.76 13.81
N SER A 492 45.01 1.55 12.62
CA SER A 492 44.30 0.96 11.47
C SER A 492 44.29 -0.56 11.52
N ASN A 493 45.19 -1.17 12.30
CA ASN A 493 45.58 -2.58 12.23
C ASN A 493 45.90 -3.04 10.78
N GLN A 494 46.42 -2.13 9.96
CA GLN A 494 46.67 -2.30 8.51
C GLN A 494 45.42 -2.68 7.70
N GLN A 495 44.23 -2.29 8.17
CA GLN A 495 42.94 -2.49 7.51
C GLN A 495 42.21 -1.16 7.26
N TRP A 496 41.21 -1.19 6.38
CA TRP A 496 40.38 -0.02 6.07
C TRP A 496 39.39 0.25 7.20
N VAL A 497 39.67 1.27 8.02
CA VAL A 497 38.82 1.70 9.14
C VAL A 497 37.75 2.66 8.64
N TYR A 498 36.50 2.44 9.05
CA TYR A 498 35.39 3.34 8.77
C TYR A 498 35.54 4.66 9.57
N ILE A 499 35.49 5.81 8.89
CA ILE A 499 35.69 7.13 9.49
C ILE A 499 34.46 8.05 9.45
N GLY A 500 33.41 7.71 8.70
CA GLY A 500 32.15 8.45 8.68
C GLY A 500 31.27 8.18 7.46
N THR A 501 30.06 8.74 7.44
CA THR A 501 29.13 8.64 6.30
C THR A 501 28.54 10.01 5.99
N SER A 502 28.35 10.31 4.70
CA SER A 502 27.63 11.49 4.21
C SER A 502 26.54 11.07 3.24
N CYS A 503 25.30 11.52 3.46
CA CYS A 503 24.13 11.19 2.62
C CYS A 503 23.48 12.42 1.96
N ASN A 504 24.21 13.53 1.91
CA ASN A 504 23.77 14.78 1.27
C ASN A 504 24.90 15.30 0.38
N SER A 505 24.55 15.88 -0.77
CA SER A 505 25.52 16.58 -1.63
C SER A 505 25.78 18.01 -1.09
N PRO A 506 27.03 18.49 -1.03
CA PRO A 506 28.27 17.82 -1.46
C PRO A 506 28.71 16.74 -0.46
N TYR A 507 28.96 15.53 -0.95
CA TYR A 507 29.34 14.38 -0.12
C TYR A 507 30.73 14.59 0.47
N ALA A 508 30.76 14.93 1.76
CA ALA A 508 31.95 15.13 2.56
C ALA A 508 31.70 14.81 4.04
N ILE A 509 32.80 14.58 4.77
CA ILE A 509 32.84 14.53 6.24
C ILE A 509 34.06 15.34 6.75
N THR A 510 34.02 15.74 8.02
CA THR A 510 35.21 16.20 8.75
C THR A 510 35.76 15.04 9.57
N TRP A 511 37.03 14.71 9.39
CA TRP A 511 37.73 13.63 10.11
C TRP A 511 38.92 14.21 10.87
N SER A 512 39.13 13.81 12.12
CA SER A 512 40.34 14.16 12.87
C SER A 512 41.47 13.22 12.46
N ILE A 513 42.63 13.79 12.16
CA ILE A 513 43.83 13.02 11.78
C ILE A 513 44.86 12.95 12.91
N ALA A 514 44.51 13.40 14.13
CA ALA A 514 45.41 13.48 15.28
C ALA A 514 46.23 12.19 15.56
N HIS A 515 45.59 11.04 15.37
CA HIS A 515 46.18 9.72 15.58
C HIS A 515 47.01 9.20 14.39
N VAL A 516 47.18 10.00 13.34
CA VAL A 516 47.98 9.68 12.15
C VAL A 516 49.36 10.33 12.31
N ASN A 517 50.39 9.50 12.44
CA ASN A 517 51.74 9.91 12.86
C ASN A 517 52.69 10.10 11.67
N TRP A 518 52.32 9.62 10.48
CA TRP A 518 53.15 9.74 9.28
C TRP A 518 52.32 9.92 8.01
N TYR A 519 51.43 8.99 7.69
CA TYR A 519 50.53 9.11 6.53
C TYR A 519 49.28 8.25 6.63
N ALA A 520 48.24 8.66 5.91
CA ALA A 520 47.06 7.83 5.65
C ALA A 520 46.56 7.97 4.21
N TYR A 521 45.86 6.94 3.75
CA TYR A 521 45.10 6.88 2.51
C TYR A 521 43.61 6.96 2.85
N VAL A 522 42.81 7.64 2.04
CA VAL A 522 41.35 7.64 2.16
C VAL A 522 40.64 7.12 0.90
N SER A 523 39.50 6.48 1.13
CA SER A 523 38.60 5.88 0.13
C SER A 523 37.14 6.09 0.55
N ALA A 524 36.21 5.75 -0.35
CA ALA A 524 34.81 5.64 0.00
C ALA A 524 34.09 4.48 -0.71
N LEU A 525 33.10 3.92 -0.01
CA LEU A 525 32.07 3.04 -0.54
C LEU A 525 30.84 3.90 -0.87
N ILE A 526 30.55 4.04 -2.16
CA ILE A 526 29.38 4.75 -2.69
C ILE A 526 28.21 3.77 -2.71
N VAL A 527 27.04 4.19 -2.23
CA VAL A 527 25.80 3.39 -2.22
C VAL A 527 24.70 4.17 -2.92
N ASP A 528 24.03 3.56 -3.89
CA ASP A 528 22.87 4.14 -4.58
C ASP A 528 21.53 3.83 -3.87
N ARG A 529 20.39 4.21 -4.47
CA ARG A 529 19.06 3.96 -3.87
C ARG A 529 18.43 2.63 -4.27
N ALA A 530 19.01 1.89 -5.21
CA ALA A 530 18.61 0.52 -5.54
C ALA A 530 19.37 -0.55 -4.72
N GLY A 531 20.47 -0.16 -4.07
CA GLY A 531 21.31 -0.99 -3.24
C GLY A 531 22.58 -1.50 -3.92
N ASN A 532 23.02 -0.91 -5.04
CA ASN A 532 24.34 -1.20 -5.59
C ASN A 532 25.41 -0.42 -4.83
N GLU A 533 26.55 -1.08 -4.60
CA GLU A 533 27.70 -0.48 -3.94
C GLU A 533 28.91 -0.45 -4.89
N HIS A 534 29.68 0.64 -4.86
CA HIS A 534 30.95 0.76 -5.55
C HIS A 534 32.01 1.32 -4.60
N PHE A 535 33.02 0.51 -4.29
CA PHE A 535 34.21 1.00 -3.60
C PHE A 535 35.09 1.72 -4.62
N ILE A 536 35.29 3.02 -4.43
CA ILE A 536 36.33 3.76 -5.15
C ILE A 536 37.62 2.97 -4.98
N SER A 537 38.38 2.72 -6.06
CA SER A 537 39.58 1.89 -6.00
C SER A 537 40.56 2.16 -7.13
N GLY A 538 41.84 1.83 -6.90
CA GLY A 538 42.92 1.96 -7.88
C GLY A 538 43.84 3.18 -7.68
N ASN A 539 45.05 3.09 -8.25
CA ASN A 539 46.07 4.13 -8.13
C ASN A 539 45.59 5.43 -8.82
N GLY A 540 45.53 6.53 -8.07
CA GLY A 540 45.01 7.82 -8.53
C GLY A 540 43.54 8.10 -8.21
N ASN A 541 42.77 7.10 -7.79
CA ASN A 541 41.37 7.27 -7.34
C ASN A 541 41.26 7.42 -5.81
N TRP A 542 42.25 6.93 -5.07
CA TRP A 542 42.46 7.20 -3.64
C TRP A 542 43.45 8.34 -3.46
N THR A 543 43.23 9.17 -2.44
CA THR A 543 44.19 10.19 -2.04
C THR A 543 44.91 9.77 -0.77
N HIS A 544 46.22 9.99 -0.75
CA HIS A 544 47.06 9.87 0.43
C HIS A 544 47.58 11.25 0.84
N PHE A 545 47.85 11.43 2.12
CA PHE A 545 48.40 12.65 2.69
C PHE A 545 49.38 12.29 3.81
N TYR A 546 50.33 13.18 4.07
CA TYR A 546 51.23 13.11 5.22
C TYR A 546 50.63 13.92 6.37
N ALA A 547 50.76 13.41 7.58
CA ALA A 547 50.27 14.05 8.80
C ALA A 547 51.49 14.50 9.61
N ASP A 548 51.76 15.81 9.59
CA ASP A 548 52.99 16.40 10.13
C ASP A 548 52.78 16.87 11.59
N LEU A 549 52.11 16.03 12.38
CA LEU A 549 51.70 16.32 13.75
C LEU A 549 52.88 16.14 14.72
N ASN A 550 53.22 17.21 15.42
CA ASN A 550 54.30 17.23 16.42
C ASN A 550 53.70 17.55 17.80
N THR A 551 54.18 16.87 18.84
CA THR A 551 53.78 17.16 20.23
C THR A 551 54.38 18.47 20.71
N ASP A 552 53.62 19.25 21.48
CA ASP A 552 54.16 20.40 22.19
C ASP A 552 55.09 20.02 23.32
N THR A 553 56.17 20.79 23.46
CA THR A 553 57.21 20.48 24.42
C THR A 553 57.68 21.70 25.21
N ILE A 554 58.10 21.46 26.45
CA ILE A 554 58.41 22.53 27.40
C ILE A 554 59.57 23.44 26.94
N GLY A 555 59.32 24.74 27.01
CA GLY A 555 60.34 25.78 27.01
C GLY A 555 60.27 26.62 28.28
N ILE A 556 61.38 27.30 28.57
CA ILE A 556 61.50 28.23 29.69
C ILE A 556 62.16 29.51 29.17
N PHE A 557 61.53 30.67 29.40
CA PHE A 557 62.23 31.95 29.32
C PHE A 557 62.74 32.35 30.69
N ARG A 558 63.99 32.85 30.75
CA ARG A 558 64.62 33.35 31.97
C ARG A 558 64.82 34.87 31.89
N PRO A 559 63.98 35.67 32.57
CA PRO A 559 64.08 37.13 32.54
C PRO A 559 65.41 37.68 33.07
N SER A 560 66.11 36.96 33.97
CA SER A 560 67.37 37.43 34.57
C SER A 560 68.58 37.41 33.62
N ASN A 561 68.48 36.77 32.46
CA ASN A 561 69.51 36.79 31.40
C ASN A 561 68.93 36.83 29.98
N HIS A 562 67.64 37.19 29.84
CA HIS A 562 66.91 37.32 28.57
C HIS A 562 67.14 36.12 27.63
N THR A 563 67.04 34.90 28.16
CA THR A 563 67.40 33.66 27.44
C THR A 563 66.25 32.66 27.45
N PHE A 564 65.93 32.15 26.27
CA PHE A 564 65.03 31.02 26.02
C PHE A 564 65.82 29.72 26.12
N TYR A 565 65.25 28.75 26.83
CA TYR A 565 65.76 27.40 27.08
C TYR A 565 64.69 26.40 26.64
N LEU A 566 64.71 26.01 25.37
CA LEU A 566 63.68 25.19 24.74
C LEU A 566 64.10 23.71 24.76
N ARG A 567 63.15 22.80 25.01
CA ARG A 567 63.42 21.38 25.16
C ARG A 567 62.35 20.52 24.50
N ASN A 568 62.72 19.96 23.35
CA ASN A 568 61.97 19.05 22.46
C ASN A 568 61.50 17.72 23.10
N GLN A 569 61.40 17.63 24.43
CA GLN A 569 60.91 16.47 25.19
C GLN A 569 60.38 16.92 26.56
N ASN A 570 59.17 16.49 26.94
CA ASN A 570 58.56 16.73 28.26
C ASN A 570 59.16 15.81 29.35
N THR A 571 60.47 15.91 29.55
CA THR A 571 61.27 15.12 30.51
C THR A 571 62.30 16.01 31.23
N THR A 572 62.70 15.66 32.45
CA THR A 572 63.76 16.36 33.19
C THR A 572 65.10 16.29 32.43
N GLY A 573 65.75 17.43 32.18
CA GLY A 573 67.03 17.47 31.48
C GLY A 573 67.53 18.89 31.17
N TYR A 574 68.57 19.00 30.34
CA TYR A 574 69.06 20.26 29.80
C TYR A 574 68.18 20.75 28.62
N ALA A 575 68.25 22.03 28.29
CA ALA A 575 67.67 22.55 27.06
C ALA A 575 68.33 21.90 25.83
N HIS A 576 67.56 21.65 24.77
CA HIS A 576 68.10 21.25 23.47
C HIS A 576 68.49 22.47 22.64
N ILE A 577 67.75 23.57 22.77
CA ILE A 577 68.04 24.86 22.13
C ILE A 577 68.17 25.93 23.23
N THR A 578 69.15 26.82 23.08
CA THR A 578 69.33 27.97 23.97
C THR A 578 69.54 29.22 23.13
N ALA A 579 68.68 30.23 23.29
CA ALA A 579 68.67 31.43 22.47
C ALA A 579 68.48 32.69 23.32
N ALA A 580 69.47 33.58 23.31
CA ALA A 580 69.37 34.89 23.95
C ALA A 580 68.58 35.86 23.05
N PHE A 581 67.50 36.45 23.58
CA PHE A 581 66.64 37.40 22.88
C PHE A 581 65.81 38.25 23.87
N GLY A 582 65.56 39.51 23.52
CA GLY A 582 64.92 40.50 24.39
C GLY A 582 65.87 41.26 25.32
N ILE A 583 65.29 42.13 26.14
CA ILE A 583 65.95 42.95 27.18
C ILE A 583 65.19 42.86 28.51
N SER A 584 65.68 43.56 29.54
CA SER A 584 65.11 43.49 30.88
C SER A 584 63.66 44.00 30.94
N ASN A 585 62.79 43.20 31.56
CA ASN A 585 61.32 43.38 31.64
C ASN A 585 60.55 43.15 30.32
N ASP A 586 61.19 42.63 29.27
CA ASP A 586 60.44 41.98 28.21
C ASP A 586 59.83 40.66 28.73
N LEU A 587 58.61 40.33 28.27
CA LEU A 587 57.94 39.04 28.52
C LEU A 587 58.09 38.13 27.28
N PRO A 588 58.11 36.80 27.44
CA PRO A 588 58.16 35.88 26.32
C PRO A 588 56.80 35.79 25.60
N VAL A 589 56.85 35.40 24.32
CA VAL A 589 55.73 34.90 23.54
C VAL A 589 56.28 33.95 22.47
N VAL A 590 55.53 32.96 22.01
CA VAL A 590 55.94 31.93 21.04
C VAL A 590 54.78 31.56 20.13
N GLY A 591 55.09 31.05 18.94
CA GLY A 591 54.10 30.62 17.97
C GLY A 591 54.71 30.35 16.59
N ASP A 592 53.99 29.64 15.74
CA ASP A 592 54.29 29.46 14.31
C ASP A 592 53.85 30.68 13.48
N TRP A 593 54.69 31.73 13.48
CA TRP A 593 54.38 33.01 12.82
C TRP A 593 54.28 32.95 11.29
N ASP A 594 54.87 31.92 10.65
CA ASP A 594 54.88 31.78 9.18
C ASP A 594 54.28 30.49 8.60
N GLY A 595 53.70 29.63 9.44
CA GLY A 595 52.93 28.45 9.04
C GLY A 595 53.81 27.31 8.53
N ASP A 596 54.96 27.08 9.18
CA ASP A 596 55.91 26.01 8.83
C ASP A 596 55.88 24.80 9.79
N GLY A 597 55.08 24.89 10.86
CA GLY A 597 54.94 23.89 11.92
C GLY A 597 55.97 24.02 13.05
N VAL A 598 56.69 25.14 13.16
CA VAL A 598 57.69 25.37 14.22
C VAL A 598 57.40 26.62 15.03
N ASP A 599 57.12 26.44 16.32
CA ASP A 599 57.04 27.52 17.30
C ASP A 599 58.35 28.28 17.40
N THR A 600 58.30 29.60 17.20
CA THR A 600 59.51 30.42 17.19
C THR A 600 59.47 31.64 18.11
N ILE A 601 60.62 31.97 18.69
CA ILE A 601 60.72 32.90 19.83
C ILE A 601 60.38 34.37 19.51
N GLY A 602 59.43 34.91 20.28
CA GLY A 602 59.08 36.33 20.33
C GLY A 602 59.24 36.94 21.72
N VAL A 603 59.26 38.27 21.82
CA VAL A 603 59.16 38.99 23.09
C VAL A 603 58.22 40.19 23.02
N TYR A 604 57.56 40.47 24.15
CA TYR A 604 56.71 41.64 24.35
C TYR A 604 57.36 42.65 25.29
N ARG A 605 57.60 43.86 24.80
CA ARG A 605 58.20 44.95 25.57
C ARG A 605 57.15 45.68 26.39
N THR A 606 57.02 45.26 27.65
CA THR A 606 56.05 45.79 28.62
C THR A 606 56.14 47.30 28.87
N SER A 607 57.27 47.95 28.54
CA SER A 607 57.46 49.40 28.67
C SER A 607 56.95 50.22 27.47
N THR A 608 56.70 49.59 26.31
CA THR A 608 56.27 50.27 25.07
C THR A 608 55.09 49.61 24.37
N GLY A 609 54.58 48.48 24.87
CA GLY A 609 53.49 47.72 24.27
C GLY A 609 53.82 47.14 22.89
N GLN A 610 55.10 46.77 22.66
CA GLN A 610 55.62 46.36 21.34
C GLN A 610 55.96 44.87 21.32
N PHE A 611 55.48 44.15 20.32
CA PHE A 611 55.93 42.81 19.97
C PHE A 611 57.21 42.87 19.13
N PHE A 612 58.10 41.90 19.33
CA PHE A 612 59.30 41.64 18.53
C PHE A 612 59.37 40.12 18.29
N LEU A 613 58.99 39.67 17.08
CA LEU A 613 58.85 38.25 16.74
C LEU A 613 59.93 37.80 15.76
N LYS A 614 60.27 36.51 15.76
CA LYS A 614 61.33 35.93 14.93
C LYS A 614 60.96 34.52 14.50
N ASN A 615 61.16 34.22 13.22
CA ASN A 615 60.93 32.89 12.64
C ASN A 615 62.19 32.01 12.80
N ALA A 616 62.83 32.04 13.98
CA ALA A 616 64.10 31.34 14.23
C ALA A 616 64.47 31.21 15.72
N ASN A 617 64.56 29.97 16.20
CA ASN A 617 65.00 29.59 17.56
C ASN A 617 66.52 29.67 17.77
N SER A 618 67.13 30.80 17.42
CA SER A 618 68.58 31.03 17.58
C SER A 618 68.93 32.44 18.05
N ALA A 619 70.04 32.57 18.79
CA ALA A 619 70.54 33.86 19.24
C ALA A 619 70.99 34.73 18.05
N GLY A 620 70.69 36.03 18.09
CA GLY A 620 71.12 36.99 17.06
C GLY A 620 70.37 36.94 15.71
N ALA A 621 69.57 35.90 15.43
CA ALA A 621 68.70 35.87 14.25
C ALA A 621 67.71 37.08 14.25
N PRO A 622 67.37 37.61 13.06
CA PRO A 622 66.69 38.91 12.92
C PRO A 622 65.26 38.88 13.44
N ILE A 623 64.80 40.07 13.86
CA ILE A 623 63.38 40.35 14.12
C ILE A 623 62.67 40.43 12.76
N VAL A 624 61.63 39.62 12.58
CA VAL A 624 60.82 39.58 11.34
C VAL A 624 59.62 40.50 11.46
N TYR A 625 58.93 40.48 12.61
CA TYR A 625 57.77 41.33 12.88
C TYR A 625 58.03 42.23 14.09
N GLN A 626 57.73 43.53 13.94
CA GLN A 626 57.74 44.50 15.04
C GLN A 626 56.55 45.45 14.93
N PHE A 627 55.68 45.48 15.94
CA PHE A 627 54.49 46.33 15.97
C PHE A 627 53.94 46.55 17.39
N PRO A 628 53.19 47.64 17.63
CA PRO A 628 52.47 47.83 18.88
C PRO A 628 51.14 47.06 18.93
N LEU A 629 50.84 46.47 20.09
CA LEU A 629 49.51 46.01 20.49
C LEU A 629 49.42 46.04 22.03
N GLY A 630 48.35 46.60 22.58
CA GLY A 630 48.21 46.83 24.02
C GLY A 630 48.88 48.10 24.55
N ILE A 631 48.97 48.20 25.87
CA ILE A 631 49.57 49.31 26.62
C ILE A 631 50.55 48.78 27.69
N PRO A 632 51.43 49.63 28.28
CA PRO A 632 52.33 49.20 29.33
C PRO A 632 51.61 48.57 30.53
N GLY A 633 52.03 47.35 30.88
CA GLY A 633 51.41 46.53 31.94
C GLY A 633 50.41 45.46 31.45
N ASP A 634 50.09 45.42 30.15
CA ASP A 634 49.42 44.27 29.54
C ASP A 634 50.41 43.07 29.42
N VAL A 635 49.86 41.85 29.30
CA VAL A 635 50.59 40.57 29.20
C VAL A 635 50.34 39.96 27.81
N PRO A 636 51.37 39.48 27.10
CA PRO A 636 51.19 38.87 25.78
C PRO A 636 50.53 37.49 25.85
N ILE A 637 49.86 37.12 24.76
CA ILE A 637 49.36 35.78 24.43
C ILE A 637 49.48 35.56 22.91
N SER A 638 49.42 34.30 22.48
CA SER A 638 49.49 33.87 21.08
C SER A 638 48.54 32.70 20.82
N GLY A 639 48.22 32.50 19.54
CA GLY A 639 47.29 31.49 19.05
C GLY A 639 46.79 31.78 17.63
N ASP A 640 46.31 30.74 16.95
CA ASP A 640 45.54 30.81 15.71
C ASP A 640 44.05 31.10 16.01
N TRP A 641 43.68 32.37 16.15
CA TRP A 641 42.30 32.76 16.48
C TRP A 641 41.30 32.55 15.32
N ASP A 642 41.75 32.44 14.07
CA ASP A 642 40.87 32.35 12.89
C ASP A 642 40.98 31.10 12.03
N GLY A 643 41.80 30.12 12.43
CA GLY A 643 41.90 28.77 11.88
C GLY A 643 42.54 28.73 10.51
N ASP A 644 43.59 29.54 10.29
CA ASP A 644 44.34 29.63 9.02
C ASP A 644 45.64 28.78 9.02
N GLY A 645 46.03 28.25 10.18
CA GLY A 645 47.22 27.44 10.39
C GLY A 645 48.47 28.26 10.73
N ARG A 646 48.30 29.45 11.35
CA ARG A 646 49.39 30.34 11.77
C ARG A 646 49.10 30.95 13.13
N ASP A 647 50.13 31.09 13.94
CA ASP A 647 50.04 31.88 15.15
C ASP A 647 49.96 33.37 14.87
N SER A 648 49.07 34.00 15.62
CA SER A 648 48.98 35.45 15.72
C SER A 648 49.09 35.88 17.18
N VAL A 649 48.83 37.14 17.51
CA VAL A 649 49.09 37.66 18.87
C VAL A 649 47.90 38.36 19.48
N GLY A 650 47.87 38.33 20.81
CA GLY A 650 46.95 39.11 21.61
C GLY A 650 47.61 39.65 22.87
N VAL A 651 46.84 40.44 23.62
CA VAL A 651 47.23 40.91 24.95
C VAL A 651 46.06 40.80 25.93
N PHE A 652 46.39 40.34 27.14
CA PHE A 652 45.50 40.31 28.30
C PHE A 652 45.86 41.46 29.26
N ARG A 653 44.87 42.14 29.82
CA ARG A 653 45.03 43.27 30.74
C ARG A 653 44.77 42.86 32.20
N PRO A 654 45.81 42.65 33.05
CA PRO A 654 45.63 42.11 34.41
C PRO A 654 44.90 43.03 35.40
N SER A 655 44.60 44.27 35.01
CA SER A 655 43.86 45.23 35.84
C SER A 655 42.34 45.16 35.68
N ASN A 656 41.81 44.50 34.64
CA ASN A 656 40.36 44.35 34.44
C ASN A 656 39.90 43.16 33.57
N GLY A 657 40.79 42.29 33.09
CA GLY A 657 40.40 41.12 32.28
C GLY A 657 40.00 41.45 30.83
N LEU A 658 40.28 42.67 30.34
CA LEU A 658 40.17 42.97 28.90
C LEU A 658 41.23 42.19 28.12
N ILE A 659 40.81 41.69 26.95
CA ILE A 659 41.63 40.94 26.03
C ILE A 659 41.46 41.53 24.63
N TYR A 660 42.57 41.65 23.90
CA TYR A 660 42.63 42.16 22.54
C TYR A 660 43.41 41.16 21.70
N LEU A 661 42.76 40.53 20.73
CA LEU A 661 43.38 39.55 19.81
C LEU A 661 43.47 40.15 18.41
N ARG A 662 44.53 39.82 17.68
CA ARG A 662 44.78 40.36 16.35
C ARG A 662 45.42 39.32 15.44
N ASN A 663 44.71 38.97 14.37
CA ASN A 663 45.05 37.86 13.48
C ASN A 663 46.23 38.23 12.55
N SER A 664 46.45 39.53 12.32
CA SER A 664 47.56 40.04 11.51
C SER A 664 48.72 40.53 12.37
N LEU A 665 49.93 40.01 12.11
CA LEU A 665 51.22 40.41 12.70
C LEU A 665 51.71 41.81 12.23
N THR A 666 50.83 42.81 12.36
CA THR A 666 51.00 44.19 11.91
C THR A 666 50.38 45.17 12.91
N ALA A 667 50.77 46.45 12.85
CA ALA A 667 50.15 47.50 13.66
C ALA A 667 48.67 47.73 13.25
N GLY A 668 47.75 47.77 14.20
CA GLY A 668 46.34 48.02 13.93
C GLY A 668 45.44 47.99 15.16
N PHE A 669 44.13 47.97 14.95
CA PHE A 669 43.14 47.64 15.98
C PHE A 669 43.12 46.13 16.24
N ALA A 670 42.53 45.71 17.36
CA ALA A 670 42.23 44.31 17.61
C ALA A 670 41.06 43.86 16.73
N ASP A 671 41.13 42.64 16.21
CA ASP A 671 40.05 42.03 15.42
C ASP A 671 38.98 41.42 16.36
N PHE A 672 39.41 40.94 17.53
CA PHE A 672 38.54 40.59 18.66
C PHE A 672 38.90 41.38 19.93
N SER A 673 37.86 41.86 20.62
CA SER A 673 37.97 42.55 21.92
C SER A 673 36.95 41.98 22.90
N MET A 674 37.44 41.34 23.96
CA MET A 674 36.63 40.56 24.90
C MET A 674 36.98 40.82 26.36
N VAL A 675 36.11 40.41 27.27
CA VAL A 675 36.38 40.40 28.72
C VAL A 675 36.30 38.97 29.22
N PHE A 676 37.41 38.44 29.73
CA PHE A 676 37.46 37.11 30.32
C PHE A 676 38.47 37.09 31.47
N GLY A 677 38.01 36.69 32.66
CA GLY A 677 38.78 36.79 33.90
C GLY A 677 38.54 38.09 34.69
N ILE A 678 39.28 38.23 35.79
CA ILE A 678 39.21 39.34 36.77
C ILE A 678 40.63 39.80 37.15
N PRO A 679 40.82 40.89 37.91
CA PRO A 679 42.15 41.36 38.25
C PRO A 679 43.00 40.33 39.00
N ASN A 680 44.27 40.23 38.62
CA ASN A 680 45.27 39.23 39.07
C ASN A 680 45.10 37.80 38.55
N ASP A 681 44.11 37.51 37.70
CA ASP A 681 44.12 36.27 36.91
C ASP A 681 45.33 36.25 35.96
N ARG A 682 45.81 35.05 35.60
CA ARG A 682 46.87 34.84 34.60
C ARG A 682 46.27 34.27 33.31
N PRO A 683 46.58 34.80 32.12
CA PRO A 683 46.04 34.26 30.88
C PRO A 683 46.68 32.91 30.51
N VAL A 684 45.97 32.14 29.69
CA VAL A 684 46.46 30.95 28.98
C VAL A 684 45.62 30.80 27.69
N THR A 685 46.16 30.22 26.63
CA THR A 685 45.50 30.08 25.33
C THR A 685 45.75 28.69 24.74
N GLY A 686 44.82 28.19 23.93
CA GLY A 686 44.86 26.82 23.38
C GLY A 686 43.56 26.40 22.67
N ASP A 687 43.64 25.36 21.83
CA ASP A 687 42.50 24.64 21.25
C ASP A 687 41.96 23.59 22.22
N TRP A 688 41.11 24.02 23.16
CA TRP A 688 40.49 23.17 24.18
C TRP A 688 39.52 22.10 23.63
N ASN A 689 39.19 22.14 22.33
CA ASN A 689 38.13 21.30 21.75
C ASN A 689 38.46 20.69 20.38
N GLY A 690 39.72 20.76 19.96
CA GLY A 690 40.25 20.15 18.76
C GLY A 690 39.57 20.60 17.47
N ASP A 691 39.10 21.85 17.37
CA ASP A 691 38.49 22.37 16.13
C ASP A 691 39.46 23.07 15.16
N GLY A 692 40.71 23.26 15.58
CA GLY A 692 41.77 23.93 14.83
C GLY A 692 41.78 25.45 15.05
N ARG A 693 41.38 25.93 16.24
CA ARG A 693 41.40 27.34 16.62
C ARG A 693 41.78 27.52 18.08
N ASP A 694 42.66 28.48 18.33
CA ASP A 694 42.99 28.89 19.68
C ASP A 694 41.90 29.74 20.31
N SER A 695 41.72 29.50 21.61
CA SER A 695 40.69 30.15 22.40
C SER A 695 41.17 30.39 23.82
N ILE A 696 40.38 31.14 24.59
CA ILE A 696 40.90 31.90 25.72
C ILE A 696 40.69 31.18 27.06
N GLY A 697 41.72 31.22 27.90
CA GLY A 697 41.68 30.74 29.27
C GLY A 697 42.26 31.74 30.27
N VAL A 698 41.89 31.56 31.54
CA VAL A 698 42.54 32.19 32.70
C VAL A 698 42.74 31.22 33.85
N HIS A 699 43.87 31.34 34.52
CA HIS A 699 44.19 30.64 35.77
C HIS A 699 44.06 31.59 36.97
N ARG A 700 43.30 31.16 37.97
CA ARG A 700 43.02 31.90 39.21
C ARG A 700 43.39 31.04 40.41
N ASN A 701 44.50 31.37 41.08
CA ASN A 701 45.12 30.62 42.16
C ASN A 701 45.52 29.19 41.77
N ASN A 702 44.56 28.27 41.68
CA ASN A 702 44.73 26.88 41.30
C ASN A 702 43.58 26.36 40.40
N THR A 703 42.69 27.25 39.94
CA THR A 703 41.54 26.91 39.08
C THR A 703 41.75 27.48 37.69
N PHE A 704 41.70 26.62 36.66
CA PHE A 704 41.56 27.03 35.27
C PHE A 704 40.08 27.32 34.97
N TYR A 705 39.85 28.38 34.19
CA TYR A 705 38.60 28.71 33.51
C TYR A 705 38.94 28.87 32.04
N LEU A 706 38.39 28.04 31.15
CA LEU A 706 38.72 28.02 29.72
C LEU A 706 37.44 28.20 28.88
N THR A 707 37.52 28.83 27.71
CA THR A 707 36.33 29.05 26.86
C THR A 707 36.59 28.96 25.36
N ASN A 708 35.81 28.10 24.72
CA ASN A 708 35.78 27.76 23.31
C ASN A 708 35.09 28.86 22.48
N THR A 709 35.37 30.13 22.79
CA THR A 709 34.60 31.27 22.26
C THR A 709 35.47 32.52 22.20
N THR A 710 36.13 32.68 21.06
CA THR A 710 36.73 33.94 20.65
C THR A 710 35.63 34.83 20.05
N CYS A 711 35.47 36.05 20.58
CA CYS A 711 34.33 36.92 20.25
C CYS A 711 34.64 38.41 20.50
N ASN A 712 33.73 39.29 20.06
CA ASN A 712 33.65 40.67 20.54
C ASN A 712 32.61 40.76 21.69
N CYS A 713 32.84 40.04 22.79
CA CYS A 713 31.86 39.80 23.85
C CYS A 713 32.50 39.49 25.23
N ALA A 714 31.69 39.14 26.24
CA ALA A 714 32.16 38.62 27.52
C ALA A 714 31.62 37.19 27.73
N PRO A 715 32.35 36.15 27.27
CA PRO A 715 31.86 34.78 27.30
C PRO A 715 31.94 34.14 28.69
N SER A 716 31.13 33.13 28.93
CA SER A 716 31.26 32.23 30.09
C SER A 716 32.37 31.19 29.86
N ALA A 717 32.93 30.64 30.94
CA ALA A 717 33.83 29.49 30.84
C ALA A 717 33.05 28.23 30.42
N HIS A 718 33.62 27.46 29.49
CA HIS A 718 33.17 26.14 29.07
C HIS A 718 33.76 25.04 29.97
N TYR A 719 35.04 25.17 30.35
CA TYR A 719 35.71 24.29 31.32
C TYR A 719 36.05 25.06 32.60
N GLN A 720 35.84 24.43 33.75
CA GLN A 720 36.32 24.91 35.05
C GLN A 720 36.86 23.73 35.87
N PHE A 721 38.15 23.75 36.21
CA PHE A 721 38.79 22.66 36.96
C PHE A 721 40.03 23.11 37.73
N ASN A 722 40.46 22.30 38.70
CA ASN A 722 41.60 22.60 39.55
C ASN A 722 42.87 21.85 39.12
N LEU A 723 43.96 22.59 38.96
CA LEU A 723 45.33 22.09 38.77
C LEU A 723 46.35 23.09 39.33
N GLY A 724 47.37 22.57 40.01
CA GLY A 724 48.43 23.37 40.64
C GLY A 724 48.08 23.93 42.02
N LEU A 725 48.85 24.93 42.44
CA LEU A 725 48.75 25.66 43.70
C LEU A 725 48.82 27.17 43.44
N ALA A 726 48.31 27.96 44.39
CA ALA A 726 48.38 29.43 44.35
C ALA A 726 49.83 29.91 44.17
N GLY A 727 50.10 30.54 43.02
CA GLY A 727 51.42 31.05 42.64
C GLY A 727 52.08 30.29 41.48
N ASP A 728 51.65 29.08 41.17
CA ASP A 728 52.09 28.34 39.96
C ASP A 728 51.67 29.10 38.69
N ILE A 729 52.53 29.10 37.67
CA ILE A 729 52.33 29.85 36.42
C ILE A 729 51.72 28.91 35.37
N PRO A 730 50.56 29.26 34.76
CA PRO A 730 49.93 28.43 33.73
C PRO A 730 50.68 28.51 32.40
N PHE A 731 50.48 27.48 31.58
CA PHE A 731 50.75 27.43 30.15
C PHE A 731 49.86 26.31 29.54
N ALA A 732 49.88 26.09 28.24
CA ALA A 732 49.09 25.06 27.56
C ALA A 732 49.82 24.54 26.31
N GLY A 733 49.29 23.48 25.70
CA GLY A 733 49.84 22.83 24.49
C GLY A 733 49.41 21.37 24.36
N ASP A 734 49.56 20.81 23.17
CA ASP A 734 49.20 19.45 22.78
C ASP A 734 50.28 18.42 23.19
N TRP A 735 50.22 17.95 24.44
CA TRP A 735 51.27 17.15 25.07
C TRP A 735 51.49 15.75 24.46
N ASP A 736 50.47 15.21 23.77
CA ASP A 736 50.45 13.86 23.20
C ASP A 736 50.02 13.78 21.72
N ALA A 737 49.92 14.94 21.05
CA ALA A 737 49.50 15.10 19.65
C ALA A 737 48.07 14.58 19.37
N ASP A 738 47.19 14.59 20.37
CA ASP A 738 45.81 14.08 20.27
C ASP A 738 44.84 15.09 19.62
N GLY A 739 45.33 16.30 19.34
CA GLY A 739 44.60 17.39 18.72
C GLY A 739 43.97 18.36 19.71
N PHE A 740 44.00 18.09 21.01
CA PHE A 740 43.42 18.95 22.04
C PHE A 740 44.50 19.51 22.96
N ASP A 741 44.45 20.81 23.21
CA ASP A 741 45.48 21.43 24.03
C ASP A 741 45.24 21.15 25.51
N GLY A 742 46.18 20.44 26.11
CA GLY A 742 46.24 20.27 27.54
C GLY A 742 46.70 21.55 28.24
N VAL A 743 46.59 21.58 29.56
CA VAL A 743 47.12 22.66 30.40
C VAL A 743 48.33 22.20 31.20
N GLY A 744 49.26 23.13 31.42
CA GLY A 744 50.43 22.94 32.27
C GLY A 744 50.50 23.98 33.38
N VAL A 745 51.20 23.64 34.46
CA VAL A 745 51.54 24.57 35.54
C VAL A 745 53.00 24.40 35.97
N PHE A 746 53.77 25.49 35.91
CA PHE A 746 55.13 25.58 36.44
C PHE A 746 55.12 26.11 37.87
N ARG A 747 55.89 25.49 38.77
CA ARG A 747 56.00 25.89 40.19
C ARG A 747 57.34 26.60 40.47
N PRO A 748 57.38 27.94 40.57
CA PRO A 748 58.64 28.67 40.75
C PRO A 748 59.35 28.38 42.08
N THR A 749 58.64 27.85 43.09
CA THR A 749 59.21 27.56 44.41
C THR A 749 60.09 26.31 44.46
N ASN A 750 60.00 25.42 43.47
CA ASN A 750 60.83 24.20 43.40
C ASN A 750 61.22 23.73 41.99
N GLY A 751 60.82 24.45 40.93
CA GLY A 751 61.18 24.13 39.54
C GLY A 751 60.43 22.94 38.94
N ILE A 752 59.37 22.43 39.61
CA ILE A 752 58.56 21.35 39.07
C ILE A 752 57.54 21.89 38.07
N THR A 753 57.50 21.28 36.89
CA THR A 753 56.50 21.52 35.85
C THR A 753 55.55 20.33 35.79
N TYR A 754 54.26 20.60 35.75
CA TYR A 754 53.20 19.60 35.63
C TYR A 754 52.43 19.82 34.32
N PHE A 755 52.06 18.74 33.64
CA PHE A 755 51.26 18.75 32.41
C PHE A 755 50.01 17.90 32.59
N LYS A 756 48.91 18.31 31.97
CA LYS A 756 47.62 17.63 32.05
C LYS A 756 46.87 17.73 30.73
N ASN A 757 46.50 16.59 30.16
CA ASN A 757 45.86 16.51 28.85
C ASN A 757 44.34 16.70 29.03
N ALA A 758 43.71 15.84 29.84
CA ALA A 758 42.28 15.93 30.11
C ALA A 758 41.91 17.14 30.99
N LEU A 759 41.11 18.07 30.46
CA LEU A 759 40.64 19.32 31.06
C LEU A 759 39.66 19.14 32.24
N THR A 760 40.11 18.44 33.29
CA THR A 760 39.31 17.98 34.44
C THR A 760 40.12 18.07 35.74
N SER A 761 39.44 18.11 36.89
CA SER A 761 40.09 18.24 38.20
C SER A 761 40.72 16.91 38.61
N GLY A 762 42.03 16.89 38.87
CA GLY A 762 42.73 15.67 39.27
C GLY A 762 44.24 15.85 39.40
N TYR A 763 44.96 14.74 39.33
CA TYR A 763 46.42 14.76 39.23
C TYR A 763 46.87 15.19 37.82
N ALA A 764 48.07 15.75 37.74
CA ALA A 764 48.78 15.91 36.48
C ALA A 764 49.18 14.55 35.90
N ASP A 765 49.22 14.46 34.58
CA ASP A 765 49.52 13.22 33.86
C ASP A 765 51.04 13.05 33.66
N ILE A 766 51.78 14.16 33.56
CA ILE A 766 53.26 14.21 33.56
C ILE A 766 53.74 15.22 34.62
N GLY A 767 54.88 14.94 35.27
CA GLY A 767 55.57 15.87 36.16
C GLY A 767 57.10 15.76 36.03
N ILE A 768 57.78 16.90 35.80
CA ILE A 768 59.23 16.99 35.56
C ILE A 768 59.87 18.11 36.39
N ILE A 769 61.20 18.17 36.43
CA ILE A 769 61.94 19.34 36.92
C ILE A 769 62.55 20.06 35.72
N TYR A 770 62.08 21.27 35.40
CA TYR A 770 62.62 22.07 34.31
C TYR A 770 62.34 23.57 34.54
N GLY A 771 63.38 24.33 34.87
CA GLY A 771 63.30 25.74 35.26
C GLY A 771 63.68 26.00 36.72
N VAL A 772 63.79 27.27 37.10
CA VAL A 772 64.11 27.76 38.46
C VAL A 772 63.22 28.94 38.87
N ALA A 773 63.33 29.40 40.12
CA ALA A 773 62.58 30.55 40.61
C ALA A 773 62.80 31.81 39.75
N GLY A 774 61.71 32.38 39.24
CA GLY A 774 61.72 33.56 38.36
C GLY A 774 61.68 33.27 36.86
N ASP A 775 61.79 32.00 36.46
CA ASP A 775 61.55 31.58 35.08
C ASP A 775 60.05 31.61 34.70
N VAL A 776 59.76 31.72 33.41
CA VAL A 776 58.42 31.74 32.83
C VAL A 776 58.28 30.55 31.85
N PRO A 777 57.25 29.71 31.98
CA PRO A 777 56.98 28.60 31.05
C PRO A 777 56.42 29.09 29.72
N ILE A 778 56.71 28.31 28.68
CA ILE A 778 56.18 28.37 27.32
C ILE A 778 56.12 26.93 26.78
N ALA A 779 55.31 26.67 25.77
CA ALA A 779 55.26 25.39 25.04
C ALA A 779 55.33 25.66 23.54
N GLY A 780 55.50 24.60 22.76
CA GLY A 780 55.64 24.68 21.32
C GLY A 780 56.40 23.50 20.70
N VAL A 781 56.31 23.43 19.37
CA VAL A 781 57.08 22.55 18.49
C VAL A 781 58.40 23.23 18.11
N TRP A 782 59.43 23.09 18.95
CA TRP A 782 60.71 23.81 18.74
C TRP A 782 61.52 23.36 17.50
N THR A 783 61.22 22.18 16.95
CA THR A 783 61.77 21.59 15.72
C THR A 783 60.83 20.51 15.18
N LEU A 784 60.61 20.44 13.86
CA LEU A 784 59.92 19.30 13.23
C LEU A 784 60.67 17.98 13.44
N THR A 785 59.96 16.92 13.82
CA THR A 785 60.52 15.59 14.14
C THR A 785 60.75 14.72 12.89
N GLY A 786 61.28 15.28 11.81
CA GLY A 786 61.46 14.50 10.58
C GLY A 786 61.97 15.28 9.38
N GLY A 787 63.29 15.50 9.30
CA GLY A 787 63.95 16.04 8.11
C GLY A 787 63.99 15.06 6.92
N GLN A 788 62.83 14.74 6.33
CA GLN A 788 62.73 14.14 4.99
C GLN A 788 61.97 15.08 4.06
N SER A 789 62.74 16.01 3.49
CA SER A 789 62.30 16.85 2.38
C SER A 789 61.69 16.03 1.25
N SER A 790 60.53 16.49 0.75
CA SER A 790 59.87 16.04 -0.49
C SER A 790 60.88 15.57 -1.55
N GLY A 791 60.95 14.24 -1.80
CA GLY A 791 62.16 13.71 -2.45
C GLY A 791 62.21 12.25 -2.94
N THR A 792 61.16 11.42 -2.83
CA THR A 792 61.12 10.14 -3.59
C THR A 792 59.72 9.56 -3.76
N ASN A 793 59.36 9.19 -4.99
CA ASN A 793 58.19 8.36 -5.27
C ASN A 793 58.47 6.90 -4.90
N ILE A 794 58.24 6.53 -3.64
CA ILE A 794 58.13 5.12 -3.24
C ILE A 794 56.69 4.69 -3.52
N THR A 795 56.48 3.85 -4.53
CA THR A 795 55.14 3.35 -4.91
C THR A 795 54.63 2.31 -3.91
N LEU A 796 54.25 2.76 -2.72
CA LEU A 796 53.51 1.94 -1.76
C LEU A 796 52.04 1.87 -2.19
N GLN A 797 51.58 0.67 -2.54
CA GLN A 797 50.15 0.41 -2.66
C GLN A 797 49.61 -0.06 -1.30
N PRO A 798 48.53 0.54 -0.78
CA PRO A 798 47.76 -0.07 0.30
C PRO A 798 47.13 -1.39 -0.20
N PRO A 799 46.79 -2.33 0.70
CA PRO A 799 46.15 -3.58 0.31
C PRO A 799 44.84 -3.30 -0.45
N GLN A 800 44.65 -4.02 -1.56
CA GLN A 800 43.38 -4.02 -2.26
C GLN A 800 42.31 -4.72 -1.40
N GLN A 801 41.04 -4.51 -1.78
CA GLN A 801 39.84 -4.82 -1.00
C GLN A 801 39.90 -6.19 -0.28
N PRO A 802 39.43 -6.28 0.99
CA PRO A 802 39.11 -7.58 1.58
C PRO A 802 37.97 -8.25 0.81
N GLU A 803 38.27 -9.28 0.04
CA GLU A 803 37.28 -10.19 -0.53
C GLU A 803 36.58 -10.96 0.60
N GLY A 804 35.27 -10.79 0.79
CA GLY A 804 34.64 -11.28 2.03
C GLY A 804 33.13 -11.09 2.20
N ALA A 805 32.34 -11.03 1.12
CA ALA A 805 30.88 -11.17 1.21
C ALA A 805 30.47 -12.56 0.67
N PRO A 806 29.90 -13.47 1.49
CA PRO A 806 29.73 -14.87 1.09
C PRO A 806 28.53 -15.08 0.16
N THR A 807 28.80 -15.34 -1.12
CA THR A 807 27.88 -16.06 -1.99
C THR A 807 27.80 -17.54 -1.59
N ALA A 808 26.61 -18.13 -1.64
CA ALA A 808 26.37 -19.49 -1.14
C ALA A 808 26.56 -20.54 -2.25
N GLU A 809 27.66 -21.30 -2.19
CA GLU A 809 27.79 -22.56 -2.95
C GLU A 809 27.37 -23.77 -2.12
N GLN A 810 26.93 -24.83 -2.82
CA GLN A 810 26.50 -26.09 -2.21
C GLN A 810 27.70 -27.00 -1.87
N PRO A 811 27.58 -27.89 -0.86
CA PRO A 811 28.73 -28.63 -0.34
C PRO A 811 29.21 -29.75 -1.27
N GLU A 812 30.46 -29.67 -1.72
CA GLU A 812 31.14 -30.82 -2.32
C GLU A 812 31.49 -31.90 -1.27
N VAL A 813 31.64 -33.15 -1.76
CA VAL A 813 31.75 -34.35 -0.93
C VAL A 813 33.19 -34.60 -0.49
N ALA A 814 33.42 -34.67 0.82
CA ALA A 814 34.74 -34.92 1.38
C ALA A 814 35.25 -36.36 1.13
N PRO A 815 36.45 -36.55 0.54
CA PRO A 815 37.13 -37.84 0.54
C PRO A 815 37.84 -38.07 1.88
N THR A 816 37.54 -39.19 2.54
CA THR A 816 38.18 -39.61 3.80
C THR A 816 39.66 -39.96 3.61
N PHE A 817 40.53 -39.53 4.52
CA PHE A 817 41.84 -40.16 4.72
C PHE A 817 42.11 -40.51 6.19
N VAL A 818 42.85 -41.60 6.39
CA VAL A 818 43.02 -42.29 7.67
C VAL A 818 44.40 -41.96 8.27
N PRO A 819 44.49 -41.59 9.56
CA PRO A 819 45.79 -41.41 10.21
C PRO A 819 46.49 -42.76 10.43
N ARG A 820 47.81 -42.80 10.21
CA ARG A 820 48.69 -43.87 10.68
C ARG A 820 49.89 -43.28 11.41
N ASN A 821 50.07 -43.79 12.63
CA ASN A 821 51.24 -43.64 13.52
C ASN A 821 51.61 -42.20 13.88
#